data_AF-C1MYM4-F1
#
_entry.id   AF-C1MYM4-F1
#
_cell.length_a   1.000
_cell.length_b   1.000
_cell.length_c   1.000
_cell.angle_alpha   90.00
_cell.angle_beta   90.00
_cell.angle_gamma   90.00
#
_symmetry.space_group_name_H-M   'P 1'
#
loop_
_entity.id
_entity.type
_entity.pdbx_description
1 polymer ?
#
loop_
_entity_poly.entity_id
_entity_poly.type
_entity_poly.pdbx_seq_one_letter_code
_entity_poly.pdbx_strand_id
1 'polypeptide(L)'
;MDLTAACAQVEQASRGLAHPEHRAAAEATLLEFRRSPHALAACRHILDTSAAIEAQFQAAATLRDAALRDWNALPPTERANLRQHCLHLILQKQPPPPPVVASQIISTLAVLLKRAWLDDDADRGAMLAEAEHAVSAASTSSARRVGLLLFAAVVAEFSPSTSSPMQLPWDFHERCRANLERDFLKHFFLHGAGVARAAFENGAALSGADDGVCVGALRLMSAALAWDFARGGGVGAAGGFGYVPPPSDGGGSRTLAETSNAEGSAKVTPGPEWRDALLAPGAVDWVFALHASAHARVSAGGDLSSAALNLRAAARAVVAALCQLAGDLFPNLAEDPAGDARRAHFARCVASLNGTTTPAQTTAANAARGLGEDVLVDVAVSLSALASNHPTAYFLAPTPPPPGLAGGGDAGGGGGGGGEAAAAGGASGLSVLGELTLAVLHAGALTSDAEGTASEDALRLLMDAWGSLLSGRMTDPRLGGDPNAGVPSEVIQGAAQVFQAYVQAGLAGAAAAAFEEDDGQEEEGKAGAAALDERLSLAAVVGCVLYTDDTARSAISPRLMETFLWGAARWADTYLMPEDVGGSLHAAVFAGGGGGGGRVHGGVGAGAGLGAHVTNQPPGPFSEHGGGVQVLDALLRVARVALTAWPGETGVQGVAAQKLLPALTRRRALCRACVASASWGAIADAEAMALAQATDPGGAAAAAAAAARGGVAVAVASGGVAFPPEIHRGVMEALGRAAEGLNDEGQCREYIARVLTPLGGVLHAVASDPGAMTHPGGESRAVAALEAARGAARATVARSQAPVFAFFASNFDVLIATQRGGGGSAQISKLVLRLTEELVANQACFLGPTHATALCRHVLRVVETYAGGGRGRVGAGEGGRAERVKEAYKEVKALLRMLTHVVNSDNGLDHDEVGEGRVANGMTPGGGDAQKVDVAQVVFLGLNVVIPLITDELLTFPKLCHQYFSLLAHMLEAYPGKVAALPPDLFNTLMGTLDFGLKHADAETSRESLSALAAMASFHHSSTIAGQPGLGAHNAPTPERGNVGVLAHLMRVVLNRLIFEDASMDLAESAADALLPLMHCERVAFEDVARELLGRLSGNQGAMEHVSRALTELTTGGGLTDRVDRANKRRFRRNVAKFLTETRGFVRHN
;
A
#
# COMPACT_ATOMS: atom_id res chain seq x y z
N MET A 1 31.44 -22.62 29.76
CA MET A 1 31.25 -21.16 29.90
C MET A 1 31.18 -20.84 31.39
N ASP A 2 31.87 -19.80 31.86
CA ASP A 2 31.65 -19.28 33.20
C ASP A 2 30.36 -18.44 33.18
N LEU A 3 29.28 -19.00 33.77
CA LEU A 3 27.96 -18.37 33.76
C LEU A 3 27.92 -17.08 34.59
N THR A 4 28.79 -16.98 35.61
CA THR A 4 28.84 -15.78 36.47
C THR A 4 29.48 -14.60 35.74
N ALA A 5 30.56 -14.87 34.99
CA ALA A 5 31.17 -13.87 34.12
C ALA A 5 30.22 -13.42 32.99
N ALA A 6 29.51 -14.36 32.38
CA ALA A 6 28.50 -14.06 31.35
C ALA A 6 27.37 -13.18 31.90
N CYS A 7 26.89 -13.48 33.11
CA CYS A 7 25.88 -12.66 33.79
C CYS A 7 26.37 -11.22 34.01
N ALA A 8 27.58 -11.05 34.57
CA ALA A 8 28.15 -9.72 34.80
C ALA A 8 28.33 -8.91 33.50
N GLN A 9 28.74 -9.57 32.41
CA GLN A 9 28.91 -8.94 31.10
C GLN A 9 27.57 -8.46 30.52
N VAL A 10 26.53 -9.29 30.61
CA VAL A 10 25.18 -8.92 30.14
C VAL A 10 24.58 -7.81 30.99
N GLU A 11 24.77 -7.83 32.31
CA GLU A 11 24.35 -6.73 33.19
C GLU A 11 25.02 -5.41 32.83
N GLN A 12 26.34 -5.44 32.61
CA GLN A 12 27.10 -4.25 32.23
C GLN A 12 26.65 -3.70 30.87
N ALA A 13 26.52 -4.57 29.86
CA ALA A 13 26.07 -4.17 28.53
C ALA A 13 24.64 -3.61 28.57
N SER A 14 23.73 -4.24 29.32
CA SER A 14 22.34 -3.79 29.45
C SER A 14 22.25 -2.38 30.07
N ARG A 15 23.09 -2.07 31.07
CA ARG A 15 23.19 -0.71 31.64
C ARG A 15 23.82 0.27 30.64
N GLY A 16 24.78 -0.18 29.84
CA GLY A 16 25.46 0.62 28.82
C GLY A 16 24.55 1.15 27.70
N LEU A 17 23.39 0.51 27.46
CA LEU A 17 22.41 0.98 26.47
C LEU A 17 21.83 2.37 26.77
N ALA A 18 21.81 2.76 28.05
CA ALA A 18 21.33 4.08 28.47
C ALA A 18 22.33 5.22 28.18
N HIS A 19 23.59 4.90 27.86
CA HIS A 19 24.66 5.88 27.67
C HIS A 19 25.10 5.94 26.19
N PRO A 20 24.93 7.07 25.48
CA PRO A 20 25.26 7.19 24.06
C PRO A 20 26.70 6.75 23.71
N GLU A 21 27.67 7.05 24.59
CA GLU A 21 29.08 6.72 24.41
C GLU A 21 29.39 5.22 24.44
N HIS A 22 28.58 4.43 25.15
CA HIS A 22 28.78 2.98 25.32
C HIS A 22 27.77 2.15 24.56
N ARG A 23 26.75 2.77 23.96
CA ARG A 23 25.64 2.10 23.30
C ARG A 23 26.07 1.13 22.21
N ALA A 24 26.96 1.55 21.31
CA ALA A 24 27.43 0.69 20.21
C ALA A 24 28.17 -0.58 20.72
N ALA A 25 29.02 -0.43 21.74
CA ALA A 25 29.74 -1.54 22.34
C ALA A 25 28.81 -2.46 23.15
N ALA A 26 27.84 -1.88 23.86
CA ALA A 26 26.79 -2.61 24.56
C ALA A 26 25.91 -3.42 23.60
N GLU A 27 25.45 -2.81 22.50
CA GLU A 27 24.68 -3.48 21.45
C GLU A 27 25.46 -4.63 20.82
N ALA A 28 26.74 -4.42 20.48
CA ALA A 28 27.60 -5.47 19.96
C ALA A 28 27.72 -6.66 20.94
N THR A 29 27.90 -6.37 22.23
CA THR A 29 28.01 -7.39 23.28
C THR A 29 26.71 -8.19 23.44
N LEU A 30 25.56 -7.52 23.43
CA LEU A 30 24.25 -8.19 23.54
C LEU A 30 23.90 -9.00 22.28
N LEU A 31 24.31 -8.53 21.10
CA LEU A 31 24.16 -9.29 19.86
C LEU A 31 25.05 -10.54 19.83
N GLU A 32 26.29 -10.44 20.33
CA GLU A 32 27.18 -11.59 20.52
C GLU A 32 26.58 -12.59 21.52
N PHE A 33 26.04 -12.10 22.65
CA PHE A 33 25.33 -12.93 23.61
C PHE A 33 24.16 -13.68 22.96
N ARG A 34 23.34 -13.01 22.14
CA ARG A 34 22.22 -13.66 21.42
C ARG A 34 22.68 -14.74 20.44
N ARG A 35 23.85 -14.58 19.83
CA ARG A 35 24.45 -15.55 18.89
C ARG A 35 25.19 -16.69 19.57
N SER A 36 25.43 -16.61 20.88
CA SER A 36 26.23 -17.61 21.61
C SER A 36 25.63 -19.02 21.57
N PRO A 37 26.45 -20.07 21.38
CA PRO A 37 26.01 -21.48 21.45
C PRO A 37 25.66 -21.93 22.88
N HIS A 38 26.02 -21.15 23.90
CA HIS A 38 25.71 -21.42 25.31
C HIS A 38 24.66 -20.45 25.89
N ALA A 39 23.97 -19.70 25.02
CA ALA A 39 23.01 -18.68 25.43
C ALA A 39 21.91 -19.23 26.35
N LEU A 40 21.37 -20.44 26.08
CA LEU A 40 20.30 -21.02 26.90
C LEU A 40 20.68 -21.22 28.37
N ALA A 41 21.88 -21.73 28.64
CA ALA A 41 22.36 -21.95 30.01
C ALA A 41 22.61 -20.62 30.73
N ALA A 42 23.20 -19.65 30.03
CA ALA A 42 23.43 -18.30 30.56
C ALA A 42 22.11 -17.56 30.82
N CYS A 43 21.12 -17.65 29.93
CA CYS A 43 19.80 -17.06 30.13
C CYS A 43 19.11 -17.59 31.38
N ARG A 44 19.08 -18.92 31.60
CA ARG A 44 18.53 -19.51 32.83
C ARG A 44 19.23 -18.96 34.07
N HIS A 45 20.56 -18.95 34.06
CA HIS A 45 21.35 -18.44 35.18
C HIS A 45 21.05 -16.96 35.48
N ILE A 46 21.00 -16.10 34.45
CA ILE A 46 20.68 -14.67 34.59
C ILE A 46 19.25 -14.51 35.13
N LEU A 47 18.28 -15.24 34.58
CA LEU A 47 16.89 -15.20 35.02
C LEU A 47 16.71 -15.68 36.46
N ASP A 48 17.52 -16.60 36.95
CA ASP A 48 17.46 -17.10 38.32
C ASP A 48 18.17 -16.17 39.32
N THR A 49 19.32 -15.61 38.95
CA THR A 49 20.27 -15.00 39.91
C THR A 49 20.43 -13.50 39.80
N SER A 50 20.26 -12.90 38.61
CA SER A 50 20.50 -11.47 38.41
C SER A 50 19.42 -10.64 39.11
N ALA A 51 19.79 -9.48 39.65
CA ALA A 51 18.85 -8.47 40.15
C ALA A 51 18.57 -7.35 39.14
N ALA A 52 19.28 -7.31 38.01
CA ALA A 52 19.14 -6.25 37.01
C ALA A 52 17.96 -6.53 36.07
N ILE A 53 16.97 -5.64 36.06
CA ILE A 53 15.71 -5.79 35.30
C ILE A 53 16.00 -5.89 33.79
N GLU A 54 16.91 -5.06 33.30
CA GLU A 54 17.29 -4.98 31.89
C GLU A 54 18.00 -6.27 31.46
N ALA A 55 18.88 -6.81 32.30
CA ALA A 55 19.57 -8.07 32.02
C ALA A 55 18.61 -9.26 32.00
N GLN A 56 17.67 -9.32 32.96
CA GLN A 56 16.61 -10.34 32.96
C GLN A 56 15.73 -10.23 31.70
N PHE A 57 15.37 -9.02 31.27
CA PHE A 57 14.59 -8.80 30.06
C PHE A 57 15.36 -9.28 28.80
N GLN A 58 16.64 -8.90 28.67
CA GLN A 58 17.49 -9.36 27.57
C GLN A 58 17.69 -10.89 27.59
N ALA A 59 17.84 -11.49 28.77
CA ALA A 59 17.95 -12.93 28.93
C ALA A 59 16.65 -13.66 28.52
N ALA A 60 15.48 -13.15 28.89
CA ALA A 60 14.20 -13.72 28.46
C ALA A 60 14.01 -13.64 26.93
N ALA A 61 14.32 -12.48 26.32
CA ALA A 61 14.27 -12.33 24.87
C ALA A 61 15.29 -13.25 24.15
N THR A 62 16.50 -13.34 24.68
CA THR A 62 17.55 -14.22 24.13
C THR A 62 17.21 -15.70 24.30
N LEU A 63 16.57 -16.08 25.39
CA LEU A 63 16.11 -17.45 25.62
C LEU A 63 15.14 -17.90 24.52
N ARG A 64 14.19 -17.02 24.13
CA ARG A 64 13.28 -17.26 23.01
C ARG A 64 14.05 -17.53 21.72
N ASP A 65 14.95 -16.62 21.35
CA ASP A 65 15.62 -16.67 20.05
C ASP A 65 16.59 -17.85 19.96
N ALA A 66 17.34 -18.12 21.04
CA ALA A 66 18.24 -19.27 21.12
C ALA A 66 17.45 -20.58 21.08
N ALA A 67 16.30 -20.67 21.76
CA ALA A 67 15.47 -21.87 21.73
C ALA A 67 14.87 -22.12 20.33
N LEU A 68 14.44 -21.08 19.61
CA LEU A 68 13.93 -21.21 18.24
C LEU A 68 15.03 -21.62 17.27
N ARG A 69 16.22 -21.01 17.36
CA ARG A 69 17.39 -21.35 16.54
C ARG A 69 17.80 -22.80 16.72
N ASP A 70 17.86 -23.26 17.96
CA ASP A 70 18.42 -24.56 18.32
C ASP A 70 17.34 -25.66 18.38
N TRP A 71 16.08 -25.33 18.05
CA TRP A 71 14.91 -26.17 18.35
C TRP A 71 15.05 -27.62 17.89
N ASN A 72 15.48 -27.83 16.65
CA ASN A 72 15.61 -29.16 16.05
C ASN A 72 16.78 -29.96 16.65
N ALA A 73 17.80 -29.28 17.20
CA ALA A 73 18.92 -29.90 17.89
C ALA A 73 18.61 -30.22 19.37
N LEU A 74 17.65 -29.51 19.98
CA LEU A 74 17.25 -29.73 21.36
C LEU A 74 16.43 -31.04 21.50
N PRO A 75 16.77 -31.92 22.46
CA PRO A 75 15.97 -33.11 22.74
C PRO A 75 14.59 -32.73 23.33
N PRO A 76 13.54 -33.57 23.15
CA PRO A 76 12.18 -33.27 23.63
C PRO A 76 12.11 -32.93 25.13
N THR A 77 12.91 -33.60 25.95
CA THR A 77 13.03 -33.35 27.39
C THR A 77 13.51 -31.93 27.69
N GLU A 78 14.47 -31.43 26.91
CA GLU A 78 15.01 -30.09 27.11
C GLU A 78 14.04 -29.00 26.65
N ARG A 79 13.27 -29.26 25.59
CA ARG A 79 12.16 -28.39 25.17
C ARG A 79 11.11 -28.28 26.28
N ALA A 80 10.79 -29.39 26.95
CA ALA A 80 9.88 -29.39 28.11
C ALA A 80 10.49 -28.63 29.31
N ASN A 81 11.76 -28.86 29.64
CA ASN A 81 12.48 -28.16 30.71
C ASN A 81 12.47 -26.64 30.52
N LEU A 82 12.63 -26.15 29.29
CA LEU A 82 12.55 -24.71 28.99
C LEU A 82 11.17 -24.13 29.31
N ARG A 83 10.09 -24.82 28.93
CA ARG A 83 8.71 -24.39 29.24
C ARG A 83 8.45 -24.39 30.74
N GLN A 84 8.82 -25.47 31.42
CA GLN A 84 8.64 -25.63 32.87
C GLN A 84 9.42 -24.58 33.64
N HIS A 85 10.64 -24.23 33.20
CA HIS A 85 11.43 -23.17 33.79
C HIS A 85 10.73 -21.81 33.68
N CYS A 86 10.20 -21.44 32.50
CA CYS A 86 9.42 -20.21 32.35
C CYS A 86 8.18 -20.18 33.26
N LEU A 87 7.46 -21.30 33.40
CA LEU A 87 6.32 -21.43 34.32
C LEU A 87 6.75 -21.24 35.79
N HIS A 88 7.86 -21.85 36.20
CA HIS A 88 8.41 -21.70 37.55
C HIS A 88 8.75 -20.22 37.84
N LEU A 89 9.40 -19.53 36.90
CA LEU A 89 9.78 -18.13 37.04
C LEU A 89 8.57 -17.22 37.30
N ILE A 90 7.45 -17.43 36.60
CA ILE A 90 6.28 -16.54 36.69
C ILE A 90 5.28 -16.93 37.79
N LEU A 91 5.27 -18.19 38.24
CA LEU A 91 4.31 -18.68 39.24
C LEU A 91 4.89 -18.91 40.63
N GLN A 92 6.17 -19.30 40.74
CA GLN A 92 6.75 -19.83 41.98
C GLN A 92 7.96 -19.05 42.49
N LYS A 93 8.66 -18.28 41.63
CA LYS A 93 9.85 -17.52 42.02
C LYS A 93 9.55 -16.47 43.12
N GLN A 94 10.46 -16.37 44.09
CA GLN A 94 10.43 -15.35 45.13
C GLN A 94 11.78 -14.60 45.22
N PRO A 95 11.80 -13.25 45.16
CA PRO A 95 10.66 -12.37 44.83
C PRO A 95 10.17 -12.60 43.38
N PRO A 96 8.89 -12.30 43.08
CA PRO A 96 8.35 -12.46 41.73
C PRO A 96 9.07 -11.55 40.72
N PRO A 97 9.15 -11.93 39.43
CA PRO A 97 9.78 -11.09 38.42
C PRO A 97 9.07 -9.73 38.29
N PRO A 98 9.82 -8.64 37.98
CA PRO A 98 9.22 -7.35 37.66
C PRO A 98 8.21 -7.46 36.51
N PRO A 99 7.15 -6.63 36.45
CA PRO A 99 6.06 -6.77 35.46
C PRO A 99 6.52 -6.84 34.00
N VAL A 100 7.51 -6.02 33.61
CA VAL A 100 8.06 -5.99 32.25
C VAL A 100 8.78 -7.31 31.92
N VAL A 101 9.54 -7.86 32.87
CA VAL A 101 10.23 -9.15 32.73
C VAL A 101 9.22 -10.30 32.69
N ALA A 102 8.22 -10.27 33.58
CA ALA A 102 7.15 -11.27 33.59
C ALA A 102 6.39 -11.30 32.26
N SER A 103 6.06 -10.14 31.68
CA SER A 103 5.41 -10.06 30.36
C SER A 103 6.30 -10.64 29.25
N GLN A 104 7.61 -10.38 29.30
CA GLN A 104 8.55 -10.93 28.31
C GLN A 104 8.69 -12.46 28.45
N ILE A 105 8.71 -12.99 29.68
CA ILE A 105 8.74 -14.44 29.92
C ILE A 105 7.43 -15.09 29.46
N ILE A 106 6.28 -14.46 29.71
CA ILE A 106 4.97 -14.93 29.23
C ILE A 106 4.94 -15.00 27.70
N SER A 107 5.38 -13.94 27.01
CA SER A 107 5.49 -13.93 25.54
C SER A 107 6.44 -15.03 25.04
N THR A 108 7.59 -15.18 25.69
CA THR A 108 8.56 -16.23 25.37
C THR A 108 7.93 -17.62 25.52
N LEU A 109 7.20 -17.88 26.61
CA LEU A 109 6.52 -19.14 26.83
C LEU A 109 5.44 -19.41 25.78
N ALA A 110 4.65 -18.40 25.39
CA ALA A 110 3.66 -18.54 24.32
C ALA A 110 4.31 -18.95 22.98
N VAL A 111 5.45 -18.35 22.62
CA VAL A 111 6.24 -18.71 21.43
C VAL A 111 6.75 -20.15 21.51
N LEU A 112 7.26 -20.58 22.66
CA LEU A 112 7.74 -21.97 22.85
C LEU A 112 6.59 -22.99 22.78
N LEU A 113 5.40 -22.64 23.32
CA LEU A 113 4.20 -23.46 23.21
C LEU A 113 3.75 -23.60 21.75
N LYS A 114 3.70 -22.49 21.00
CA LYS A 114 3.36 -22.51 19.57
C LYS A 114 4.38 -23.29 18.75
N ARG A 115 5.68 -23.09 19.00
CA ARG A 115 6.73 -23.82 18.28
C ARG A 115 6.65 -25.33 18.48
N ALA A 116 6.28 -25.78 19.67
CA ALA A 116 6.08 -27.19 20.00
C ALA A 116 4.74 -27.78 19.48
N TRP A 117 3.82 -26.94 19.03
CA TRP A 117 2.41 -27.30 18.84
C TRP A 117 2.15 -28.43 17.84
N LEU A 118 2.99 -28.54 16.80
CA LEU A 118 2.86 -29.52 15.72
C LEU A 118 4.00 -30.54 15.70
N ASP A 119 4.82 -30.63 16.74
CA ASP A 119 5.85 -31.67 16.84
C ASP A 119 5.16 -33.05 17.06
N ASP A 120 5.60 -34.10 16.37
CA ASP A 120 4.91 -35.42 16.29
C ASP A 120 4.72 -36.13 17.65
N ASP A 121 5.53 -35.79 18.66
CA ASP A 121 5.49 -36.36 20.02
C ASP A 121 4.69 -35.49 21.03
N ALA A 122 4.17 -34.33 20.61
CA ALA A 122 3.54 -33.38 21.53
C ALA A 122 2.05 -33.69 21.78
N ASP A 123 1.70 -34.04 23.02
CA ASP A 123 0.32 -33.98 23.48
C ASP A 123 -0.07 -32.51 23.75
N ARG A 124 -0.69 -31.89 22.76
CA ARG A 124 -1.11 -30.47 22.74
C ARG A 124 -2.02 -30.14 23.92
N GLY A 125 -2.95 -31.05 24.24
CA GLY A 125 -3.85 -30.91 25.38
C GLY A 125 -3.09 -30.99 26.69
N ALA A 126 -2.14 -31.93 26.80
CA ALA A 126 -1.28 -32.03 27.98
C ALA A 126 -0.40 -30.80 28.21
N MET A 127 0.10 -30.15 27.14
CA MET A 127 0.91 -28.92 27.27
C MET A 127 0.12 -27.75 27.86
N LEU A 128 -1.14 -27.56 27.44
CA LEU A 128 -2.01 -26.53 28.04
C LEU A 128 -2.47 -26.94 29.43
N ALA A 129 -2.81 -28.22 29.64
CA ALA A 129 -3.18 -28.75 30.95
C ALA A 129 -2.03 -28.63 31.97
N GLU A 130 -0.77 -28.74 31.54
CA GLU A 130 0.42 -28.49 32.37
C GLU A 130 0.40 -27.05 32.90
N ALA A 131 0.17 -26.06 32.02
CA ALA A 131 0.07 -24.66 32.41
C ALA A 131 -1.14 -24.40 33.34
N GLU A 132 -2.31 -24.97 33.03
CA GLU A 132 -3.52 -24.87 33.88
C GLU A 132 -3.30 -25.50 35.26
N HIS A 133 -2.66 -26.67 35.31
CA HIS A 133 -2.36 -27.37 36.56
C HIS A 133 -1.37 -26.58 37.41
N ALA A 134 -0.31 -26.03 36.80
CA ALA A 134 0.66 -25.20 37.49
C ALA A 134 0.03 -23.93 38.09
N VAL A 135 -0.86 -23.27 37.35
CA VAL A 135 -1.63 -22.11 37.84
C VAL A 135 -2.54 -22.50 39.00
N SER A 136 -3.23 -23.63 38.89
CA SER A 136 -4.16 -24.13 39.92
C SER A 136 -3.43 -24.53 41.21
N ALA A 137 -2.26 -25.17 41.10
CA ALA A 137 -1.45 -25.60 42.24
C ALA A 137 -0.89 -24.41 43.05
N ALA A 138 -0.62 -23.27 42.41
CA ALA A 138 -0.07 -22.09 43.08
C ALA A 138 -1.09 -21.40 44.02
N SER A 139 -2.40 -21.62 43.84
CA SER A 139 -3.51 -21.20 44.74
C SER A 139 -3.60 -19.71 45.16
N THR A 140 -2.81 -18.81 44.58
CA THR A 140 -2.84 -17.37 44.87
C THR A 140 -3.58 -16.57 43.79
N SER A 141 -4.16 -15.41 44.15
CA SER A 141 -4.77 -14.49 43.17
C SER A 141 -3.77 -13.99 42.13
N SER A 142 -2.51 -13.75 42.53
CA SER A 142 -1.44 -13.38 41.59
C SER A 142 -1.14 -14.49 40.57
N ALA A 143 -1.04 -15.75 40.99
CA ALA A 143 -0.80 -16.86 40.07
C ALA A 143 -1.98 -17.06 39.09
N ARG A 144 -3.22 -16.93 39.57
CA ARG A 144 -4.42 -16.95 38.71
C ARG A 144 -4.38 -15.85 37.65
N ARG A 145 -4.04 -14.61 38.05
CA ARG A 145 -3.88 -13.49 37.12
C ARG A 145 -2.80 -13.76 36.06
N VAL A 146 -1.64 -14.28 36.47
CA VAL A 146 -0.54 -14.64 35.55
C VAL A 146 -0.97 -15.74 34.56
N GLY A 147 -1.71 -16.75 35.01
CA GLY A 147 -2.25 -17.80 34.15
C GLY A 147 -3.18 -17.25 33.07
N LEU A 148 -4.09 -16.35 33.43
CA LEU A 148 -4.99 -15.69 32.47
C LEU A 148 -4.22 -14.86 31.43
N LEU A 149 -3.17 -14.14 31.86
CA LEU A 149 -2.31 -13.39 30.96
C LEU A 149 -1.50 -14.31 30.03
N LEU A 150 -1.06 -15.47 30.51
CA LEU A 150 -0.41 -16.49 29.68
C LEU A 150 -1.36 -17.00 28.59
N PHE A 151 -2.60 -17.36 28.93
CA PHE A 151 -3.56 -17.81 27.92
C PHE A 151 -3.89 -16.70 26.92
N ALA A 152 -3.98 -15.44 27.36
CA ALA A 152 -4.18 -14.31 26.44
C ALA A 152 -2.99 -14.16 25.47
N ALA A 153 -1.76 -14.32 25.98
CA ALA A 153 -0.55 -14.31 25.16
C ALA A 153 -0.47 -15.50 24.19
N VAL A 154 -0.96 -16.68 24.59
CA VAL A 154 -1.09 -17.85 23.70
C VAL A 154 -2.08 -17.55 22.58
N VAL A 155 -3.25 -17.00 22.89
CA VAL A 155 -4.23 -16.61 21.86
C VAL A 155 -3.62 -15.57 20.90
N ALA A 156 -2.94 -14.54 21.41
CA ALA A 156 -2.27 -13.57 20.56
C ALA A 156 -1.19 -14.23 19.67
N GLU A 157 -0.27 -14.99 20.25
CA GLU A 157 0.84 -15.61 19.50
C GLU A 157 0.36 -16.56 18.40
N PHE A 158 -0.80 -17.20 18.55
CA PHE A 158 -1.38 -18.08 17.54
C PHE A 158 -2.17 -17.35 16.44
N SER A 159 -2.55 -16.10 16.66
CA SER A 159 -3.22 -15.27 15.66
C SER A 159 -2.22 -14.82 14.57
N PRO A 160 -2.57 -14.85 13.27
CA PRO A 160 -1.64 -14.46 12.19
C PRO A 160 -1.12 -13.03 12.30
N SER A 161 -1.96 -12.09 12.74
CA SER A 161 -1.62 -10.67 12.83
C SER A 161 -0.61 -10.33 13.93
N THR A 162 -0.47 -11.22 14.91
CA THR A 162 0.36 -11.00 16.12
C THR A 162 1.36 -12.13 16.39
N SER A 163 1.47 -13.10 15.47
CA SER A 163 2.41 -14.20 15.55
C SER A 163 3.86 -13.72 15.44
N SER A 164 4.72 -14.25 16.29
CA SER A 164 6.17 -14.02 16.20
C SER A 164 6.76 -14.72 14.96
N PRO A 165 7.81 -14.14 14.33
CA PRO A 165 8.52 -14.78 13.24
C PRO A 165 9.35 -15.95 13.78
N MET A 166 8.99 -17.18 13.39
CA MET A 166 9.68 -18.41 13.83
C MET A 166 10.62 -19.01 12.79
N GLN A 167 10.84 -18.31 11.66
CA GLN A 167 11.54 -18.84 10.49
C GLN A 167 10.92 -20.15 9.95
N LEU A 168 9.61 -20.31 10.13
CA LEU A 168 8.85 -21.46 9.64
C LEU A 168 7.90 -21.02 8.50
N PRO A 169 7.51 -21.96 7.60
CA PRO A 169 6.58 -21.66 6.53
C PRO A 169 5.20 -21.22 7.06
N TRP A 170 4.49 -20.41 6.27
CA TRP A 170 3.13 -19.97 6.58
C TRP A 170 2.17 -21.14 6.92
N ASP A 171 2.30 -22.28 6.21
CA ASP A 171 1.50 -23.48 6.47
C ASP A 171 1.58 -23.97 7.92
N PHE A 172 2.71 -23.78 8.61
CA PHE A 172 2.84 -24.11 10.04
C PHE A 172 1.97 -23.20 10.90
N HIS A 173 2.03 -21.89 10.65
CA HIS A 173 1.26 -20.89 11.39
C HIS A 173 -0.25 -21.08 11.16
N GLU A 174 -0.68 -21.36 9.93
CA GLU A 174 -2.08 -21.59 9.60
C GLU A 174 -2.64 -22.86 10.26
N ARG A 175 -1.86 -23.94 10.32
CA ARG A 175 -2.26 -25.16 11.04
C ARG A 175 -2.40 -24.94 12.54
N CYS A 176 -1.49 -24.17 13.14
CA CYS A 176 -1.59 -23.78 14.55
C CYS A 176 -2.84 -22.94 14.80
N ARG A 177 -3.08 -21.93 13.97
CA ARG A 177 -4.28 -21.06 14.01
C ARG A 177 -5.56 -21.88 13.94
N ALA A 178 -5.73 -22.68 12.89
CA ALA A 178 -6.92 -23.47 12.66
C ALA A 178 -7.18 -24.49 13.79
N ASN A 179 -6.12 -25.07 14.37
CA ASN A 179 -6.26 -26.00 15.48
C ASN A 179 -6.67 -25.29 16.78
N LEU A 180 -6.06 -24.14 17.10
CA LEU A 180 -6.43 -23.36 18.29
C LEU A 180 -7.89 -22.87 18.21
N GLU A 181 -8.29 -22.31 17.07
CA GLU A 181 -9.65 -21.82 16.82
C GLU A 181 -10.71 -22.91 17.06
N ARG A 182 -10.46 -24.10 16.48
CA ARG A 182 -11.40 -25.22 16.53
C ARG A 182 -11.52 -25.85 17.93
N ASP A 183 -10.39 -26.08 18.60
CA ASP A 183 -10.34 -26.98 19.76
C ASP A 183 -10.24 -26.22 21.11
N PHE A 184 -9.72 -24.98 21.14
CA PHE A 184 -9.34 -24.31 22.40
C PHE A 184 -9.86 -22.88 22.58
N LEU A 185 -10.06 -22.13 21.50
CA LEU A 185 -10.39 -20.69 21.57
C LEU A 185 -11.69 -20.42 22.36
N LYS A 186 -12.75 -21.21 22.11
CA LYS A 186 -14.02 -21.11 22.86
C LYS A 186 -13.84 -21.45 24.34
N HIS A 187 -12.98 -22.43 24.66
CA HIS A 187 -12.67 -22.78 26.04
C HIS A 187 -11.97 -21.64 26.78
N PHE A 188 -10.99 -20.97 26.14
CA PHE A 188 -10.33 -19.80 26.73
C PHE A 188 -11.29 -18.65 27.00
N PHE A 189 -12.19 -18.36 26.05
CA PHE A 189 -13.23 -17.34 26.24
C PHE A 189 -14.14 -17.68 27.44
N LEU A 190 -14.66 -18.90 27.51
CA LEU A 190 -15.54 -19.34 28.60
C LEU A 190 -14.83 -19.35 29.96
N HIS A 191 -13.56 -19.75 29.99
CA HIS A 191 -12.75 -19.69 31.21
C HIS A 191 -12.60 -18.25 31.72
N GLY A 192 -12.23 -17.32 30.84
CA GLY A 192 -12.18 -15.88 31.17
C GLY A 192 -13.53 -15.35 31.63
N ALA A 193 -14.61 -15.67 30.91
CA ALA A 193 -15.96 -15.22 31.26
C ALA A 193 -16.40 -15.71 32.65
N GLY A 194 -16.17 -16.98 32.97
CA GLY A 194 -16.51 -17.54 34.27
C GLY A 194 -15.76 -16.88 35.43
N VAL A 195 -14.44 -16.67 35.26
CA VAL A 195 -13.61 -16.03 36.29
C VAL A 195 -13.98 -14.55 36.48
N ALA A 196 -14.15 -13.79 35.40
CA ALA A 196 -14.53 -12.39 35.46
C ALA A 196 -15.93 -12.19 36.06
N ARG A 197 -16.90 -13.03 35.68
CA ARG A 197 -18.26 -13.00 36.22
C ARG A 197 -18.29 -13.27 37.72
N ALA A 198 -17.58 -14.31 38.18
CA ALA A 198 -17.53 -14.63 39.62
C ALA A 198 -16.92 -13.47 40.44
N ALA A 199 -15.87 -12.82 39.92
CA ALA A 199 -15.25 -11.65 40.56
C ALA A 199 -16.14 -10.40 40.53
N PHE A 200 -17.03 -10.27 39.55
CA PHE A 200 -18.01 -9.19 39.51
C PHE A 200 -19.17 -9.43 40.47
N GLU A 201 -19.77 -10.63 40.44
CA GLU A 201 -20.94 -10.99 41.25
C GLU A 201 -20.65 -10.98 42.76
N ASN A 202 -19.41 -11.30 43.17
CA ASN A 202 -18.99 -11.22 44.57
C ASN A 202 -18.46 -9.83 45.00
N GLY A 203 -18.46 -8.84 44.09
CA GLY A 203 -17.98 -7.48 44.34
C GLY A 203 -16.46 -7.30 44.41
N ALA A 204 -15.66 -8.35 44.21
CA ALA A 204 -14.20 -8.27 44.32
C ALA A 204 -13.58 -7.42 43.20
N ALA A 205 -14.14 -7.47 41.98
CA ALA A 205 -13.68 -6.66 40.85
C ALA A 205 -13.85 -5.15 41.12
N LEU A 206 -15.03 -4.74 41.60
CA LEU A 206 -15.33 -3.33 41.89
C LEU A 206 -14.74 -2.83 43.21
N SER A 207 -14.26 -3.70 44.09
CA SER A 207 -13.51 -3.29 45.29
C SER A 207 -12.00 -3.31 45.08
N GLY A 208 -11.51 -3.97 44.02
CA GLY A 208 -10.09 -4.23 43.79
C GLY A 208 -9.51 -5.34 44.69
N ALA A 209 -10.36 -6.09 45.38
CA ALA A 209 -9.96 -7.16 46.30
C ALA A 209 -9.54 -8.46 45.58
N ASP A 210 -9.66 -8.52 44.26
CA ASP A 210 -9.33 -9.68 43.42
C ASP A 210 -7.89 -9.64 42.88
N ASP A 211 -7.06 -8.68 43.28
CA ASP A 211 -5.69 -8.44 42.79
C ASP A 211 -5.57 -8.39 41.25
N GLY A 212 -6.61 -7.90 40.57
CA GLY A 212 -6.64 -7.75 39.11
C GLY A 212 -6.91 -9.04 38.33
N VAL A 213 -7.42 -10.09 39.00
CA VAL A 213 -7.85 -11.34 38.35
C VAL A 213 -8.95 -11.09 37.32
N CYS A 214 -9.95 -10.25 37.62
CA CYS A 214 -11.01 -9.86 36.68
C CYS A 214 -10.45 -9.15 35.44
N VAL A 215 -9.47 -8.25 35.62
CA VAL A 215 -8.78 -7.58 34.50
C VAL A 215 -8.07 -8.59 33.60
N GLY A 216 -7.33 -9.54 34.19
CA GLY A 216 -6.68 -10.61 33.43
C GLY A 216 -7.68 -11.46 32.64
N ALA A 217 -8.83 -11.77 33.25
CA ALA A 217 -9.90 -12.55 32.63
C ALA A 217 -10.59 -11.81 31.47
N LEU A 218 -10.87 -10.51 31.63
CA LEU A 218 -11.41 -9.68 30.54
C LEU A 218 -10.42 -9.53 29.37
N ARG A 219 -9.11 -9.44 29.65
CA ARG A 219 -8.08 -9.45 28.60
C ARG A 219 -8.04 -10.76 27.83
N LEU A 220 -8.22 -11.90 28.49
CA LEU A 220 -8.35 -13.20 27.83
C LEU A 220 -9.60 -13.25 26.93
N MET A 221 -10.74 -12.77 27.42
CA MET A 221 -11.97 -12.66 26.61
C MET A 221 -11.77 -11.76 25.39
N SER A 222 -11.15 -10.60 25.58
CA SER A 222 -10.85 -9.65 24.49
C SER A 222 -9.89 -10.26 23.47
N ALA A 223 -8.82 -10.96 23.89
CA ALA A 223 -7.91 -11.65 22.99
C ALA A 223 -8.62 -12.71 22.13
N ALA A 224 -9.57 -13.46 22.73
CA ALA A 224 -10.35 -14.45 22.01
C ALA A 224 -11.35 -13.84 21.01
N LEU A 225 -11.94 -12.68 21.33
CA LEU A 225 -12.86 -11.97 20.43
C LEU A 225 -12.13 -11.17 19.34
N ALA A 226 -10.87 -10.76 19.58
CA ALA A 226 -10.01 -10.13 18.58
C ALA A 226 -9.43 -11.14 17.57
N TRP A 227 -9.80 -12.42 17.69
CA TRP A 227 -9.37 -13.46 16.78
C TRP A 227 -9.94 -13.26 15.37
N ASP A 228 -9.11 -13.52 14.35
CA ASP A 228 -9.54 -13.50 12.96
C ASP A 228 -10.19 -14.85 12.60
N PHE A 229 -11.51 -14.92 12.79
CA PHE A 229 -12.30 -16.13 12.56
C PHE A 229 -12.37 -16.47 11.08
N ALA A 230 -11.86 -17.64 10.70
CA ALA A 230 -11.88 -18.07 9.31
C ALA A 230 -13.25 -18.64 8.93
N ARG A 231 -14.21 -17.76 8.60
CA ARG A 231 -15.32 -18.01 7.66
C ARG A 231 -16.21 -16.77 7.52
N GLY A 232 -15.91 -15.97 6.51
CA GLY A 232 -16.74 -14.87 6.05
C GLY A 232 -16.65 -14.67 4.54
N GLY A 233 -16.94 -15.71 3.74
CA GLY A 233 -17.25 -15.56 2.32
C GLY A 233 -16.80 -16.68 1.38
N GLY A 234 -17.71 -17.59 1.02
CA GLY A 234 -17.71 -18.29 -0.29
C GLY A 234 -16.83 -19.53 -0.45
N VAL A 235 -17.44 -20.71 -0.35
CA VAL A 235 -16.86 -21.96 -0.87
C VAL A 235 -16.85 -21.92 -2.40
N GLY A 236 -15.66 -21.84 -2.97
CA GLY A 236 -15.37 -22.08 -4.38
C GLY A 236 -13.90 -22.41 -4.53
N ALA A 237 -13.60 -23.67 -4.82
CA ALA A 237 -12.25 -24.20 -4.96
C ALA A 237 -11.35 -23.35 -5.88
N ALA A 238 -10.33 -22.71 -5.31
CA ALA A 238 -9.11 -22.31 -6.00
C ALA A 238 -7.94 -22.52 -5.03
N GLY A 239 -7.20 -23.61 -5.24
CA GLY A 239 -5.97 -23.87 -4.49
C GLY A 239 -4.83 -22.99 -4.97
N GLY A 240 -3.95 -22.63 -4.04
CA GLY A 240 -2.61 -22.14 -4.32
C GLY A 240 -2.40 -20.67 -3.96
N PHE A 241 -1.54 -20.45 -2.96
CA PHE A 241 -0.62 -19.32 -2.77
C PHE A 241 -1.02 -17.99 -3.42
N GLY A 242 -1.37 -16.99 -2.61
CA GLY A 242 -0.91 -15.59 -2.69
C GLY A 242 -0.74 -14.91 -4.07
N TYR A 243 -1.39 -15.39 -5.13
CA TYR A 243 -1.27 -14.88 -6.48
C TYR A 243 -2.48 -14.00 -6.73
N VAL A 244 -2.30 -12.70 -6.56
CA VAL A 244 -3.07 -11.74 -7.36
C VAL A 244 -2.58 -11.94 -8.79
N PRO A 245 -3.43 -12.36 -9.74
CA PRO A 245 -3.01 -12.44 -11.13
C PRO A 245 -2.53 -11.06 -11.59
N PRO A 246 -1.45 -10.95 -12.39
CA PRO A 246 -1.20 -9.73 -13.13
C PRO A 246 -2.46 -9.43 -13.96
N PRO A 247 -2.86 -8.15 -14.06
CA PRO A 247 -4.02 -7.79 -14.86
C PRO A 247 -3.78 -8.27 -16.28
N SER A 248 -4.70 -9.08 -16.80
CA SER A 248 -4.81 -9.29 -18.23
C SER A 248 -5.02 -7.93 -18.89
N ASP A 249 -4.19 -7.62 -19.89
CA ASP A 249 -4.14 -6.36 -20.61
C ASP A 249 -5.53 -5.81 -20.97
N GLY A 250 -5.78 -4.59 -20.52
CA GLY A 250 -6.97 -3.81 -20.82
C GLY A 250 -6.89 -2.48 -20.08
N GLY A 251 -6.47 -1.42 -20.77
CA GLY A 251 -6.14 -0.12 -20.20
C GLY A 251 -7.25 0.47 -19.33
N GLY A 252 -6.89 0.78 -18.08
CA GLY A 252 -7.70 1.50 -17.11
C GLY A 252 -6.81 2.00 -15.97
N SER A 253 -6.98 3.27 -15.62
CA SER A 253 -6.18 4.08 -14.67
C SER A 253 -5.63 3.34 -13.44
N ARG A 254 -4.31 3.43 -13.24
CA ARG A 254 -3.61 3.03 -11.99
C ARG A 254 -3.99 3.97 -10.86
N THR A 255 -4.85 3.55 -9.93
CA THR A 255 -4.72 3.95 -8.53
C THR A 255 -3.73 2.99 -7.86
N LEU A 256 -2.70 3.56 -7.26
CA LEU A 256 -1.74 2.84 -6.44
C LEU A 256 -2.52 2.15 -5.32
N ALA A 257 -2.60 0.82 -5.35
CA ALA A 257 -2.84 0.03 -4.15
C ALA A 257 -1.56 0.11 -3.30
N GLU A 258 -1.36 1.26 -2.67
CA GLU A 258 -0.73 1.29 -1.36
C GLU A 258 -1.56 0.37 -0.48
N THR A 259 -0.88 -0.32 0.44
CA THR A 259 -1.49 -1.08 1.53
C THR A 259 -2.25 -0.13 2.46
N SER A 260 -3.32 0.50 1.96
CA SER A 260 -4.45 0.83 2.80
C SER A 260 -5.03 -0.50 3.21
N ASN A 261 -4.99 -0.82 4.50
CA ASN A 261 -6.07 -1.57 5.09
C ASN A 261 -7.34 -0.93 4.53
N ALA A 262 -7.99 -1.59 3.57
CA ALA A 262 -9.28 -1.14 3.11
C ALA A 262 -10.12 -1.02 4.38
N GLU A 263 -10.62 0.19 4.64
CA GLU A 263 -11.43 0.62 5.77
C GLU A 263 -12.78 -0.15 5.78
N GLY A 264 -12.68 -1.47 5.85
CA GLY A 264 -13.77 -2.35 6.21
C GLY A 264 -13.87 -2.30 7.72
N SER A 265 -15.00 -1.77 8.21
CA SER A 265 -15.45 -1.89 9.61
C SER A 265 -14.95 -3.20 10.25
N ALA A 266 -14.34 -3.09 11.43
CA ALA A 266 -13.90 -4.23 12.22
C ALA A 266 -15.07 -5.21 12.43
N LYS A 267 -14.92 -6.43 11.93
CA LYS A 267 -15.91 -7.51 12.00
C LYS A 267 -15.34 -8.68 12.77
N VAL A 268 -16.09 -9.15 13.76
CA VAL A 268 -15.82 -10.37 14.50
C VAL A 268 -16.88 -11.39 14.11
N THR A 269 -16.51 -12.47 13.44
CA THR A 269 -17.46 -13.44 12.88
C THR A 269 -17.27 -14.87 13.42
N PRO A 270 -17.54 -15.14 14.71
CA PRO A 270 -17.50 -16.49 15.25
C PRO A 270 -18.57 -17.38 14.60
N GLY A 271 -18.33 -18.68 14.57
CA GLY A 271 -19.29 -19.64 14.03
C GLY A 271 -20.54 -19.85 14.92
N PRO A 272 -21.57 -20.54 14.41
CA PRO A 272 -22.79 -20.85 15.17
C PRO A 272 -22.55 -21.57 16.51
N GLU A 273 -21.43 -22.29 16.65
CA GLU A 273 -21.01 -22.94 17.89
C GLU A 273 -20.72 -21.97 19.04
N TRP A 274 -20.64 -20.66 18.80
CA TRP A 274 -20.44 -19.62 19.83
C TRP A 274 -21.75 -19.00 20.35
N ARG A 275 -22.92 -19.39 19.81
CA ARG A 275 -24.22 -18.80 20.16
C ARG A 275 -24.57 -18.93 21.64
N ASP A 276 -24.29 -20.06 22.25
CA ASP A 276 -24.47 -20.30 23.70
C ASP A 276 -23.58 -19.39 24.55
N ALA A 277 -22.36 -19.12 24.10
CA ALA A 277 -21.38 -18.31 24.82
C ALA A 277 -21.61 -16.80 24.67
N LEU A 278 -22.18 -16.34 23.53
CA LEU A 278 -22.28 -14.91 23.20
C LEU A 278 -23.71 -14.38 23.11
N LEU A 279 -24.69 -15.20 22.73
CA LEU A 279 -26.07 -14.75 22.49
C LEU A 279 -27.08 -15.26 23.52
N ALA A 280 -26.78 -16.34 24.26
CA ALA A 280 -27.70 -16.87 25.26
C ALA A 280 -28.02 -15.82 26.35
N PRO A 281 -29.27 -15.80 26.86
CA PRO A 281 -29.63 -14.90 27.96
C PRO A 281 -28.70 -15.08 29.16
N GLY A 282 -28.14 -13.99 29.68
CA GLY A 282 -27.21 -14.00 30.82
C GLY A 282 -25.78 -14.40 30.49
N ALA A 283 -25.44 -14.73 29.23
CA ALA A 283 -24.08 -15.13 28.86
C ALA A 283 -23.08 -13.97 28.96
N VAL A 284 -23.44 -12.81 28.41
CA VAL A 284 -22.62 -11.59 28.40
C VAL A 284 -23.30 -10.36 29.01
N ASP A 285 -24.54 -10.48 29.52
CA ASP A 285 -25.28 -9.36 30.11
C ASP A 285 -24.55 -8.70 31.28
N TRP A 286 -23.87 -9.51 32.09
CA TRP A 286 -23.06 -9.04 33.21
C TRP A 286 -21.87 -8.17 32.76
N VAL A 287 -21.37 -8.33 31.53
CA VAL A 287 -20.27 -7.52 30.97
C VAL A 287 -20.72 -6.08 30.79
N PHE A 288 -21.92 -5.86 30.25
CA PHE A 288 -22.48 -4.51 30.07
C PHE A 288 -22.75 -3.84 31.42
N ALA A 289 -23.22 -4.59 32.42
CA ALA A 289 -23.41 -4.08 33.79
C ALA A 289 -22.08 -3.73 34.47
N LEU A 290 -21.06 -4.59 34.32
CA LEU A 290 -19.71 -4.32 34.81
C LEU A 290 -19.10 -3.10 34.12
N HIS A 291 -19.26 -2.96 32.81
CA HIS A 291 -18.79 -1.79 32.05
C HIS A 291 -19.43 -0.50 32.57
N ALA A 292 -20.74 -0.48 32.77
CA ALA A 292 -21.45 0.68 33.33
C ALA A 292 -20.97 1.03 34.74
N SER A 293 -20.80 0.03 35.62
CA SER A 293 -20.31 0.24 36.99
C SER A 293 -18.85 0.69 37.04
N ALA A 294 -17.99 0.13 36.19
CA ALA A 294 -16.58 0.51 36.09
C ALA A 294 -16.42 1.93 35.51
N HIS A 295 -17.25 2.31 34.54
CA HIS A 295 -17.29 3.68 34.00
C HIS A 295 -17.74 4.67 35.08
N ALA A 296 -18.87 4.41 35.74
CA ALA A 296 -19.41 5.28 36.80
C ALA A 296 -18.41 5.49 37.96
N ARG A 297 -17.58 4.49 38.27
CA ARG A 297 -16.55 4.60 39.30
C ARG A 297 -15.44 5.61 38.96
N VAL A 298 -15.15 5.84 37.68
CA VAL A 298 -14.04 6.71 37.22
C VAL A 298 -14.54 8.10 36.79
N SER A 299 -15.81 8.24 36.43
CA SER A 299 -16.39 9.50 35.93
C SER A 299 -16.40 10.63 36.99
N ALA A 300 -16.35 11.88 36.52
CA ALA A 300 -16.34 13.17 37.24
C ALA A 300 -16.20 13.12 38.78
N GLY A 301 -14.96 12.99 39.28
CA GLY A 301 -14.64 12.94 40.72
C GLY A 301 -14.47 11.52 41.28
N GLY A 302 -14.48 10.51 40.41
CA GLY A 302 -14.33 9.10 40.74
C GLY A 302 -12.91 8.64 41.10
N ASP A 303 -12.78 7.34 41.34
CA ASP A 303 -11.53 6.66 41.72
C ASP A 303 -10.57 6.53 40.52
N LEU A 304 -9.44 7.24 40.60
CA LEU A 304 -8.38 7.25 39.59
C LEU A 304 -7.24 6.27 39.90
N SER A 305 -7.46 5.30 40.79
CA SER A 305 -6.47 4.25 41.05
C SER A 305 -6.20 3.43 39.79
N SER A 306 -4.96 2.93 39.65
CA SER A 306 -4.56 2.08 38.53
C SER A 306 -5.47 0.85 38.40
N ALA A 307 -5.97 0.30 39.51
CA ALA A 307 -6.91 -0.82 39.51
C ALA A 307 -8.25 -0.47 38.84
N ALA A 308 -8.85 0.67 39.19
CA ALA A 308 -10.11 1.13 38.62
C ALA A 308 -9.99 1.46 37.12
N LEU A 309 -8.93 2.15 36.72
CA LEU A 309 -8.65 2.50 35.32
C LEU A 309 -8.43 1.25 34.45
N ASN A 310 -7.64 0.29 34.94
CA ASN A 310 -7.39 -0.97 34.22
C ASN A 310 -8.66 -1.82 34.05
N LEU A 311 -9.53 -1.85 35.07
CA LEU A 311 -10.83 -2.54 34.99
C LEU A 311 -11.75 -1.89 33.95
N ARG A 312 -11.86 -0.55 33.97
CA ARG A 312 -12.66 0.20 32.99
C ARG A 312 -12.17 -0.07 31.57
N ALA A 313 -10.85 0.04 31.33
CA ALA A 313 -10.26 -0.20 30.02
C ALA A 313 -10.47 -1.65 29.53
N ALA A 314 -10.31 -2.65 30.40
CA ALA A 314 -10.52 -4.05 30.03
C ALA A 314 -12.00 -4.36 29.74
N ALA A 315 -12.94 -3.79 30.51
CA ALA A 315 -14.38 -3.96 30.25
C ALA A 315 -14.79 -3.28 28.93
N ARG A 316 -14.26 -2.08 28.66
CA ARG A 316 -14.47 -1.34 27.40
C ARG A 316 -14.03 -2.13 26.18
N ALA A 317 -12.84 -2.74 26.23
CA ALA A 317 -12.31 -3.55 25.12
C ALA A 317 -13.22 -4.75 24.78
N VAL A 318 -13.80 -5.42 25.78
CA VAL A 318 -14.75 -6.51 25.55
C VAL A 318 -16.07 -5.98 24.96
N VAL A 319 -16.61 -4.87 25.48
CA VAL A 319 -17.84 -4.27 24.93
C VAL A 319 -17.65 -3.82 23.47
N ALA A 320 -16.51 -3.21 23.14
CA ALA A 320 -16.19 -2.83 21.76
C ALA A 320 -16.16 -4.07 20.84
N ALA A 321 -15.52 -5.16 21.27
CA ALA A 321 -15.52 -6.42 20.52
C ALA A 321 -16.93 -7.03 20.36
N LEU A 322 -17.79 -6.91 21.37
CA LEU A 322 -19.19 -7.32 21.29
C LEU A 322 -19.99 -6.48 20.27
N CYS A 323 -19.68 -5.19 20.12
CA CYS A 323 -20.29 -4.32 19.10
C CYS A 323 -19.87 -4.69 17.66
N GLN A 324 -18.74 -5.38 17.51
CA GLN A 324 -18.19 -5.81 16.20
C GLN A 324 -18.73 -7.19 15.75
N LEU A 325 -19.52 -7.88 16.58
CA LEU A 325 -20.05 -9.20 16.25
C LEU A 325 -20.93 -9.16 14.99
N ALA A 326 -20.65 -10.06 14.05
CA ALA A 326 -21.34 -10.16 12.76
C ALA A 326 -21.39 -11.60 12.23
N GLY A 327 -21.97 -11.79 11.05
CA GLY A 327 -21.96 -13.07 10.32
C GLY A 327 -22.86 -14.15 10.91
N ASP A 328 -22.43 -15.40 10.75
CA ASP A 328 -23.21 -16.64 10.99
C ASP A 328 -23.46 -16.93 12.48
N LEU A 329 -22.79 -16.18 13.38
CA LEU A 329 -23.06 -16.18 14.81
C LEU A 329 -24.56 -15.94 15.06
N PHE A 330 -25.16 -14.96 14.40
CA PHE A 330 -26.58 -14.69 14.56
C PHE A 330 -27.42 -15.66 13.71
N PRO A 331 -28.55 -16.17 14.24
CA PRO A 331 -29.47 -16.97 13.45
C PRO A 331 -29.93 -16.25 12.19
N ASN A 332 -30.09 -17.00 11.09
CA ASN A 332 -30.66 -16.48 9.85
C ASN A 332 -32.20 -16.37 9.97
N LEU A 333 -32.86 -15.74 8.98
CA LEU A 333 -34.32 -15.58 8.99
C LEU A 333 -35.13 -16.88 9.03
N ALA A 334 -34.55 -18.02 8.64
CA ALA A 334 -35.24 -19.31 8.76
C ALA A 334 -35.20 -19.85 10.19
N GLU A 335 -34.15 -19.51 10.94
CA GLU A 335 -33.93 -19.94 12.33
C GLU A 335 -34.57 -18.98 13.35
N ASP A 336 -34.51 -17.68 13.07
CA ASP A 336 -35.10 -16.59 13.88
C ASP A 336 -35.85 -15.63 12.93
N PRO A 337 -37.09 -15.97 12.52
CA PRO A 337 -37.87 -15.16 11.58
C PRO A 337 -38.18 -13.76 12.12
N ALA A 338 -38.27 -13.64 13.44
CA ALA A 338 -38.40 -12.36 14.09
C ALA A 338 -37.07 -11.62 14.02
N GLY A 339 -35.92 -12.26 14.25
CA GLY A 339 -34.61 -11.61 14.39
C GLY A 339 -34.37 -11.07 15.81
N ASP A 340 -35.05 -11.66 16.80
CA ASP A 340 -35.06 -11.18 18.18
C ASP A 340 -33.69 -11.26 18.84
N ALA A 341 -32.90 -12.30 18.57
CA ALA A 341 -31.57 -12.46 19.17
C ALA A 341 -30.60 -11.36 18.71
N ARG A 342 -30.57 -11.07 17.41
CA ARG A 342 -29.71 -10.03 16.82
C ARG A 342 -30.15 -8.63 17.25
N ARG A 343 -31.46 -8.36 17.28
CA ARG A 343 -32.01 -7.09 17.78
C ARG A 343 -31.71 -6.87 19.26
N ALA A 344 -31.91 -7.89 20.11
CA ALA A 344 -31.65 -7.78 21.53
C ALA A 344 -30.15 -7.54 21.82
N HIS A 345 -29.24 -8.18 21.07
CA HIS A 345 -27.81 -7.88 21.13
C HIS A 345 -27.49 -6.44 20.75
N PHE A 346 -27.99 -5.99 19.60
CA PHE A 346 -27.80 -4.62 19.13
C PHE A 346 -28.30 -3.59 20.15
N ALA A 347 -29.51 -3.79 20.69
CA ALA A 347 -30.12 -2.88 21.66
C ALA A 347 -29.29 -2.79 22.96
N ARG A 348 -28.72 -3.89 23.44
CA ARG A 348 -27.81 -3.90 24.61
C ARG A 348 -26.52 -3.13 24.35
N CYS A 349 -25.93 -3.29 23.16
CA CYS A 349 -24.73 -2.56 22.76
C CYS A 349 -24.99 -1.05 22.77
N VAL A 350 -26.04 -0.59 22.06
CA VAL A 350 -26.40 0.83 22.01
C VAL A 350 -26.74 1.39 23.39
N ALA A 351 -27.49 0.66 24.22
CA ALA A 351 -27.81 1.10 25.58
C ALA A 351 -26.56 1.28 26.45
N SER A 352 -25.55 0.40 26.31
CA SER A 352 -24.27 0.53 27.01
C SER A 352 -23.47 1.74 26.53
N LEU A 353 -23.37 1.96 25.22
CA LEU A 353 -22.68 3.13 24.64
C LEU A 353 -23.34 4.43 25.10
N ASN A 354 -24.67 4.52 25.03
CA ASN A 354 -25.43 5.69 25.46
C ASN A 354 -25.19 6.03 26.94
N GLY A 355 -25.10 5.01 27.80
CA GLY A 355 -24.82 5.18 29.23
C GLY A 355 -23.43 5.77 29.53
N THR A 356 -22.48 5.66 28.59
CA THR A 356 -21.13 6.23 28.73
C THR A 356 -20.97 7.61 28.10
N THR A 357 -21.83 7.98 27.15
CA THR A 357 -21.71 9.26 26.43
C THR A 357 -22.70 10.32 26.88
N THR A 358 -23.74 9.98 27.64
CA THR A 358 -24.75 10.95 28.06
C THR A 358 -24.28 11.79 29.27
N PRO A 359 -24.30 13.14 29.22
CA PRO A 359 -24.65 14.00 28.07
C PRO A 359 -23.52 14.14 27.03
N ALA A 360 -23.85 13.96 25.73
CA ALA A 360 -22.87 13.92 24.64
C ALA A 360 -21.98 15.17 24.53
N GLN A 361 -22.55 16.34 24.83
CA GLN A 361 -21.84 17.62 24.81
C GLN A 361 -20.70 17.65 25.84
N THR A 362 -20.91 17.06 27.01
CA THR A 362 -19.87 17.03 28.05
C THR A 362 -18.74 16.08 27.68
N THR A 363 -19.08 14.94 27.08
CA THR A 363 -18.11 13.95 26.58
C THR A 363 -17.22 14.55 25.50
N ALA A 364 -17.82 15.19 24.49
CA ALA A 364 -17.08 15.84 23.40
C ALA A 364 -16.22 17.04 23.89
N ALA A 365 -16.78 17.88 24.77
CA ALA A 365 -16.04 19.02 25.32
C ALA A 365 -14.87 18.62 26.22
N ASN A 366 -14.98 17.50 26.94
CA ASN A 366 -13.88 16.97 27.73
C ASN A 366 -12.79 16.37 26.82
N ALA A 367 -13.17 15.62 25.79
CA ALA A 367 -12.22 15.05 24.84
C ALA A 367 -11.44 16.13 24.08
N ALA A 368 -12.10 17.22 23.67
CA ALA A 368 -11.45 18.39 23.06
C ALA A 368 -10.45 19.10 24.01
N ARG A 369 -10.47 18.80 25.31
CA ARG A 369 -9.51 19.28 26.32
C ARG A 369 -8.50 18.21 26.75
N GLY A 370 -8.43 17.09 26.05
CA GLY A 370 -7.56 15.96 26.39
C GLY A 370 -8.07 15.06 27.52
N LEU A 371 -9.34 15.15 27.90
CA LEU A 371 -9.93 14.37 28.99
C LEU A 371 -10.93 13.33 28.46
N GLY A 372 -10.66 12.04 28.70
CA GLY A 372 -11.57 10.97 28.30
C GLY A 372 -11.63 10.71 26.79
N GLU A 373 -10.54 11.04 26.08
CA GLU A 373 -10.36 10.78 24.65
C GLU A 373 -10.61 9.32 24.28
N ASP A 374 -10.16 8.38 25.13
CA ASP A 374 -10.37 6.96 24.94
C ASP A 374 -11.86 6.62 24.80
N VAL A 375 -12.70 7.11 25.73
CA VAL A 375 -14.14 6.87 25.72
C VAL A 375 -14.79 7.39 24.43
N LEU A 376 -14.43 8.58 23.96
CA LEU A 376 -15.01 9.16 22.74
C LEU A 376 -14.69 8.31 21.51
N VAL A 377 -13.41 7.97 21.33
CA VAL A 377 -12.95 7.18 20.17
C VAL A 377 -13.58 5.79 20.17
N ASP A 378 -13.61 5.09 21.30
CA ASP A 378 -14.18 3.75 21.38
C ASP A 378 -15.67 3.71 21.07
N VAL A 379 -16.42 4.73 21.50
CA VAL A 379 -17.85 4.83 21.18
C VAL A 379 -18.04 5.11 19.70
N ALA A 380 -17.22 5.98 19.10
CA ALA A 380 -17.25 6.24 17.66
C ALA A 380 -16.92 4.98 16.85
N VAL A 381 -15.88 4.23 17.23
CA VAL A 381 -15.53 2.92 16.63
C VAL A 381 -16.71 1.95 16.75
N SER A 382 -17.31 1.86 17.94
CA SER A 382 -18.41 0.91 18.20
C SER A 382 -19.68 1.26 17.42
N LEU A 383 -20.02 2.55 17.30
CA LEU A 383 -21.16 3.01 16.50
C LEU A 383 -20.95 2.77 15.00
N SER A 384 -19.74 3.01 14.50
CA SER A 384 -19.36 2.71 13.11
C SER A 384 -19.44 1.21 12.80
N ALA A 385 -18.95 0.37 13.72
CA ALA A 385 -19.08 -1.08 13.61
C ALA A 385 -20.55 -1.52 13.59
N LEU A 386 -21.37 -1.00 14.52
CA LEU A 386 -22.79 -1.31 14.60
C LEU A 386 -23.54 -0.90 13.31
N ALA A 387 -23.27 0.29 12.78
CA ALA A 387 -23.87 0.81 11.56
C ALA A 387 -23.52 -0.03 10.32
N SER A 388 -22.30 -0.56 10.28
CA SER A 388 -21.80 -1.35 9.15
C SER A 388 -22.20 -2.83 9.21
N ASN A 389 -22.44 -3.36 10.41
CA ASN A 389 -22.65 -4.80 10.65
C ASN A 389 -24.13 -5.19 10.85
N HIS A 390 -25.01 -4.23 11.14
CA HIS A 390 -26.42 -4.47 11.47
C HIS A 390 -27.40 -3.70 10.57
N PRO A 391 -28.66 -4.15 10.44
CA PRO A 391 -29.69 -3.46 9.67
C PRO A 391 -29.94 -2.01 10.14
N THR A 392 -30.08 -1.07 9.20
CA THR A 392 -30.44 0.34 9.46
C THR A 392 -31.72 0.45 10.30
N ALA A 393 -32.69 -0.44 10.13
CA ALA A 393 -33.93 -0.45 10.91
C ALA A 393 -33.70 -0.59 12.42
N TYR A 394 -32.61 -1.21 12.86
CA TYR A 394 -32.33 -1.38 14.29
C TYR A 394 -31.91 -0.07 14.95
N PHE A 395 -31.30 0.86 14.20
CA PHE A 395 -30.96 2.20 14.69
C PHE A 395 -32.20 3.04 15.02
N LEU A 396 -33.36 2.71 14.46
CA LEU A 396 -34.63 3.43 14.69
C LEU A 396 -35.39 2.91 15.90
N ALA A 397 -35.12 1.68 16.34
CA ALA A 397 -35.84 1.08 17.46
C ALA A 397 -35.42 1.76 18.79
N PRO A 398 -36.38 2.06 19.69
CA PRO A 398 -36.05 2.55 21.01
C PRO A 398 -35.30 1.48 21.80
N THR A 399 -34.22 1.88 22.47
CA THR A 399 -33.45 0.95 23.31
C THR A 399 -34.02 0.87 24.72
N PRO A 400 -33.91 -0.28 25.40
CA PRO A 400 -34.27 -0.37 26.82
C PRO A 400 -33.37 0.54 27.66
N PRO A 401 -33.83 0.98 28.85
CA PRO A 401 -33.01 1.80 29.74
C PRO A 401 -31.70 1.07 30.10
N PRO A 402 -30.61 1.81 30.35
CA PRO A 402 -29.29 1.23 30.62
C PRO A 402 -29.34 0.24 31.80
N PRO A 403 -28.66 -0.92 31.70
CA PRO A 403 -28.69 -1.93 32.75
C PRO A 403 -27.99 -1.41 34.01
N GLY A 404 -28.70 -1.38 35.14
CA GLY A 404 -28.12 -1.06 36.46
C GLY A 404 -28.84 -0.04 37.35
N LEU A 405 -29.99 0.53 36.93
CA LEU A 405 -30.77 1.49 37.74
C LEU A 405 -32.14 0.97 38.23
N ALA A 406 -32.48 -0.29 37.96
CA ALA A 406 -33.65 -0.92 38.58
C ALA A 406 -33.27 -1.46 39.97
N GLY A 407 -33.57 -0.67 41.00
CA GLY A 407 -33.43 -1.09 42.39
C GLY A 407 -34.27 -2.34 42.71
N GLY A 408 -33.73 -3.19 43.57
CA GLY A 408 -34.42 -4.36 44.10
C GLY A 408 -35.75 -3.98 44.76
N GLY A 409 -36.82 -4.62 44.33
CA GLY A 409 -38.15 -4.51 44.90
C GLY A 409 -38.99 -5.70 44.44
N ASP A 410 -39.42 -6.49 45.42
CA ASP A 410 -40.09 -7.78 45.27
C ASP A 410 -41.24 -7.82 44.25
N ALA A 411 -41.28 -8.92 43.51
CA ALA A 411 -42.45 -9.35 42.78
C ALA A 411 -43.56 -9.77 43.77
N GLY A 412 -44.62 -8.98 43.87
CA GLY A 412 -45.78 -9.32 44.69
C GLY A 412 -47.04 -8.52 44.34
N GLY A 413 -47.95 -9.14 43.59
CA GLY A 413 -49.40 -8.92 43.75
C GLY A 413 -50.11 -7.94 42.80
N GLY A 414 -50.75 -8.51 41.77
CA GLY A 414 -52.16 -8.31 41.39
C GLY A 414 -52.78 -6.90 41.29
N GLY A 415 -53.34 -6.59 40.11
CA GLY A 415 -54.42 -5.60 39.99
C GLY A 415 -54.47 -4.95 38.62
N GLY A 416 -55.47 -5.32 37.81
CA GLY A 416 -55.74 -4.72 36.51
C GLY A 416 -56.11 -3.23 36.61
N GLY A 417 -55.66 -2.48 35.62
CA GLY A 417 -56.03 -1.09 35.40
C GLY A 417 -55.45 -0.64 34.07
N GLY A 418 -56.27 -0.66 33.03
CA GLY A 418 -55.93 -0.07 31.74
C GLY A 418 -55.73 1.43 31.92
N GLY A 419 -54.49 1.86 31.73
CA GLY A 419 -54.09 3.26 31.65
C GLY A 419 -52.89 3.30 30.72
N GLU A 420 -53.05 3.99 29.59
CA GLU A 420 -51.96 4.34 28.68
C GLU A 420 -50.90 5.12 29.48
N ALA A 421 -49.88 4.41 29.95
CA ALA A 421 -48.65 5.01 30.40
C ALA A 421 -47.96 5.57 29.14
N ALA A 422 -48.01 6.88 28.99
CA ALA A 422 -47.18 7.61 28.03
C ALA A 422 -45.73 7.10 28.15
N ALA A 423 -45.26 6.44 27.09
CA ALA A 423 -43.95 5.84 27.02
C ALA A 423 -42.87 6.91 27.23
N ALA A 424 -42.14 6.84 28.35
CA ALA A 424 -40.86 7.50 28.51
C ALA A 424 -39.91 6.90 27.45
N GLY A 425 -39.78 7.57 26.31
CA GLY A 425 -39.06 7.07 25.14
C GLY A 425 -37.57 6.90 25.42
N GLY A 426 -37.09 5.65 25.40
CA GLY A 426 -35.65 5.35 25.45
C GLY A 426 -34.94 5.87 24.19
N ALA A 427 -33.68 6.28 24.33
CA ALA A 427 -32.84 6.72 23.21
C ALA A 427 -32.72 5.63 22.13
N SER A 428 -32.63 6.00 20.86
CA SER A 428 -32.41 5.07 19.74
C SER A 428 -30.94 5.11 19.31
N GLY A 429 -30.48 4.10 18.56
CA GLY A 429 -29.11 4.14 18.00
C GLY A 429 -28.87 5.37 17.13
N LEU A 430 -29.90 5.81 16.40
CA LEU A 430 -29.84 7.01 15.56
C LEU A 430 -29.69 8.29 16.40
N SER A 431 -30.39 8.40 17.53
CA SER A 431 -30.28 9.59 18.40
C SER A 431 -28.89 9.68 19.03
N VAL A 432 -28.34 8.56 19.51
CA VAL A 432 -26.98 8.50 20.08
C VAL A 432 -25.93 8.92 19.04
N LEU A 433 -26.03 8.40 17.82
CA LEU A 433 -25.12 8.75 16.73
C LEU A 433 -25.22 10.25 16.38
N GLY A 434 -26.44 10.78 16.21
CA GLY A 434 -26.65 12.19 15.88
C GLY A 434 -26.20 13.15 16.96
N GLU A 435 -26.59 12.92 18.21
CA GLU A 435 -26.20 13.77 19.35
C GLU A 435 -24.68 13.81 19.54
N LEU A 436 -24.00 12.67 19.45
CA LEU A 436 -22.55 12.60 19.57
C LEU A 436 -21.85 13.30 18.39
N THR A 437 -22.33 13.08 17.16
CA THR A 437 -21.77 13.73 15.96
C THR A 437 -21.86 15.25 16.05
N LEU A 438 -23.03 15.77 16.43
CA LEU A 438 -23.25 17.21 16.60
C LEU A 438 -22.41 17.76 17.76
N ALA A 439 -22.30 17.02 18.87
CA ALA A 439 -21.46 17.42 20.00
C ALA A 439 -19.97 17.54 19.63
N VAL A 440 -19.43 16.59 18.84
CA VAL A 440 -18.04 16.61 18.36
C VAL A 440 -17.81 17.78 17.39
N LEU A 441 -18.74 18.05 16.47
CA LEU A 441 -18.67 19.21 15.58
C LEU A 441 -18.69 20.53 16.36
N HIS A 442 -19.58 20.67 17.34
CA HIS A 442 -19.65 21.86 18.19
C HIS A 442 -18.44 22.02 19.11
N ALA A 443 -17.73 20.93 19.42
CA ALA A 443 -16.49 20.97 20.20
C ALA A 443 -15.26 21.39 19.37
N GLY A 444 -15.42 21.67 18.07
CA GLY A 444 -14.35 22.24 17.23
C GLY A 444 -13.52 21.20 16.47
N ALA A 445 -14.04 20.00 16.21
CA ALA A 445 -13.29 18.92 15.55
C ALA A 445 -12.86 19.19 14.08
N LEU A 446 -13.26 20.33 13.48
CA LEU A 446 -12.85 20.77 12.13
C LEU A 446 -11.97 22.03 12.15
N THR A 447 -11.45 22.41 13.32
CA THR A 447 -10.50 23.53 13.46
C THR A 447 -9.08 23.05 13.18
N SER A 448 -8.17 23.97 12.83
CA SER A 448 -6.74 23.65 12.65
C SER A 448 -6.14 23.02 13.92
N ASP A 449 -6.50 23.51 15.10
CA ASP A 449 -6.07 22.97 16.40
C ASP A 449 -6.52 21.53 16.68
N ALA A 450 -7.53 21.02 15.96
CA ALA A 450 -8.05 19.68 16.15
C ALA A 450 -7.34 18.61 15.30
N GLU A 451 -6.41 19.00 14.42
CA GLU A 451 -5.71 18.07 13.54
C GLU A 451 -4.88 17.05 14.35
N GLY A 452 -5.09 15.76 14.10
CA GLY A 452 -4.44 14.66 14.82
C GLY A 452 -4.98 14.43 16.24
N THR A 453 -6.09 15.06 16.62
CA THR A 453 -6.74 14.86 17.93
C THR A 453 -7.77 13.73 17.90
N ALA A 454 -8.06 13.16 19.08
CA ALA A 454 -9.11 12.15 19.24
C ALA A 454 -10.50 12.63 18.79
N SER A 455 -10.77 13.93 18.83
CA SER A 455 -12.02 14.53 18.35
C SER A 455 -12.16 14.45 16.83
N GLU A 456 -11.07 14.65 16.09
CA GLU A 456 -11.05 14.51 14.64
C GLU A 456 -11.25 13.04 14.23
N ASP A 457 -10.50 12.13 14.85
CA ASP A 457 -10.61 10.68 14.59
C ASP A 457 -12.03 10.17 14.90
N ALA A 458 -12.62 10.62 16.02
CA ALA A 458 -14.00 10.29 16.35
C ALA A 458 -14.98 10.85 15.30
N LEU A 459 -14.79 12.08 14.82
CA LEU A 459 -15.65 12.66 13.77
C LEU A 459 -15.59 11.82 12.48
N ARG A 460 -14.40 11.40 12.04
CA ARG A 460 -14.23 10.54 10.87
C ARG A 460 -15.04 9.24 11.00
N LEU A 461 -14.86 8.52 12.11
CA LEU A 461 -15.57 7.27 12.40
C LEU A 461 -17.10 7.45 12.47
N LEU A 462 -17.58 8.55 13.04
CA LEU A 462 -19.01 8.87 13.09
C LEU A 462 -19.55 9.19 11.68
N MET A 463 -18.78 9.86 10.83
CA MET A 463 -19.14 10.10 9.43
C MET A 463 -19.24 8.78 8.64
N ASP A 464 -18.34 7.84 8.88
CA ASP A 464 -18.40 6.50 8.27
C ASP A 464 -19.67 5.76 8.71
N ALA A 465 -20.06 5.88 9.98
CA ALA A 465 -21.31 5.31 10.47
C ALA A 465 -22.53 5.89 9.72
N TRP A 466 -22.58 7.21 9.51
CA TRP A 466 -23.62 7.85 8.69
C TRP A 466 -23.59 7.38 7.24
N GLY A 467 -22.41 7.24 6.64
CA GLY A 467 -22.22 6.71 5.29
C GLY A 467 -22.75 5.29 5.13
N SER A 468 -22.51 4.41 6.12
CA SER A 468 -23.04 3.04 6.17
C SER A 468 -24.56 3.02 6.24
N LEU A 469 -25.18 3.87 7.08
CA LEU A 469 -26.65 3.97 7.18
C LEU A 469 -27.29 4.50 5.89
N LEU A 470 -26.68 5.50 5.24
CA LEU A 470 -27.19 6.12 4.00
C LEU A 470 -27.01 5.23 2.77
N SER A 471 -25.95 4.44 2.73
CA SER A 471 -25.68 3.55 1.59
C SER A 471 -26.63 2.36 1.52
N GLY A 472 -27.36 2.05 2.60
CA GLY A 472 -28.26 0.90 2.69
C GLY A 472 -27.56 -0.44 2.45
N ARG A 473 -26.22 -0.47 2.42
CA ARG A 473 -25.41 -1.63 2.06
C ARG A 473 -25.45 -2.66 3.19
N MET A 474 -26.47 -3.52 3.18
CA MET A 474 -26.38 -4.80 3.87
C MET A 474 -25.25 -5.62 3.23
N THR A 475 -24.30 -6.05 4.05
CA THR A 475 -23.26 -7.00 3.62
C THR A 475 -23.71 -8.46 3.69
N ASP A 476 -24.90 -8.76 4.26
CA ASP A 476 -25.42 -10.13 4.38
C ASP A 476 -26.82 -10.29 3.72
N PRO A 477 -26.90 -10.90 2.53
CA PRO A 477 -28.15 -11.18 1.81
C PRO A 477 -29.14 -12.08 2.57
N ARG A 478 -28.68 -12.78 3.62
CA ARG A 478 -29.47 -13.76 4.39
C ARG A 478 -30.46 -13.13 5.38
N LEU A 479 -30.41 -11.81 5.56
CA LEU A 479 -31.25 -11.05 6.51
C LEU A 479 -32.50 -10.44 5.87
N GLY A 480 -32.77 -10.74 4.58
CA GLY A 480 -34.06 -10.48 3.93
C GLY A 480 -34.52 -9.02 3.89
N GLY A 481 -33.59 -8.06 3.95
CA GLY A 481 -33.89 -6.68 3.58
C GLY A 481 -34.26 -6.61 2.10
N ASP A 482 -35.33 -5.90 1.76
CA ASP A 482 -35.63 -5.57 0.38
C ASP A 482 -34.51 -4.65 -0.13
N PRO A 483 -33.68 -5.06 -1.11
CA PRO A 483 -32.65 -4.18 -1.68
C PRO A 483 -33.23 -2.93 -2.35
N ASN A 484 -34.55 -2.87 -2.57
CA ASN A 484 -35.27 -1.70 -3.06
C ASN A 484 -35.94 -0.86 -1.95
N ALA A 485 -35.85 -1.26 -0.68
CA ALA A 485 -36.32 -0.43 0.42
C ALA A 485 -35.42 0.81 0.52
N GLY A 486 -35.98 1.99 0.22
CA GLY A 486 -35.26 3.25 0.34
C GLY A 486 -34.79 3.52 1.77
N VAL A 487 -33.81 4.42 1.91
CA VAL A 487 -33.31 4.86 3.22
C VAL A 487 -34.46 5.46 4.05
N PRO A 488 -34.65 5.06 5.33
CA PRO A 488 -35.69 5.61 6.18
C PRO A 488 -35.60 7.14 6.32
N SER A 489 -36.76 7.81 6.36
CA SER A 489 -36.84 9.28 6.35
C SER A 489 -36.13 9.94 7.53
N GLU A 490 -36.12 9.27 8.67
CA GLU A 490 -35.48 9.68 9.92
C GLU A 490 -33.96 9.72 9.78
N VAL A 491 -33.38 8.74 9.06
CA VAL A 491 -31.94 8.69 8.76
C VAL A 491 -31.56 9.82 7.81
N ILE A 492 -32.38 10.09 6.79
CA ILE A 492 -32.17 11.20 5.85
C ILE A 492 -32.22 12.54 6.59
N GLN A 493 -33.20 12.73 7.48
CA GLN A 493 -33.33 13.96 8.28
C GLN A 493 -32.13 14.14 9.23
N GLY A 494 -31.71 13.09 9.94
CA GLY A 494 -30.54 13.14 10.80
C GLY A 494 -29.25 13.46 10.03
N ALA A 495 -29.04 12.82 8.88
CA ALA A 495 -27.90 13.09 8.02
C ALA A 495 -27.91 14.52 7.46
N ALA A 496 -29.07 15.06 7.10
CA ALA A 496 -29.20 16.44 6.64
C ALA A 496 -28.82 17.45 7.74
N GLN A 497 -29.23 17.20 8.99
CA GLN A 497 -28.86 18.03 10.15
C GLN A 497 -27.35 17.99 10.40
N VAL A 498 -26.76 16.78 10.39
CA VAL A 498 -25.31 16.60 10.55
C VAL A 498 -24.53 17.26 9.41
N PHE A 499 -24.98 17.13 8.16
CA PHE A 499 -24.35 17.77 7.01
C PHE A 499 -24.38 19.30 7.12
N GLN A 500 -25.52 19.87 7.52
CA GLN A 500 -25.63 21.30 7.76
C GLN A 500 -24.64 21.78 8.82
N ALA A 501 -24.57 21.08 9.96
CA ALA A 501 -23.63 21.40 11.03
C ALA A 501 -22.17 21.25 10.59
N TYR A 502 -21.86 20.22 9.80
CA TYR A 502 -20.52 19.97 9.26
C TYR A 502 -20.06 21.12 8.35
N VAL A 503 -20.91 21.57 7.42
CA VAL A 503 -20.59 22.70 6.52
C VAL A 503 -20.40 23.99 7.32
N GLN A 504 -21.26 24.25 8.30
CA GLN A 504 -21.14 25.43 9.15
C GLN A 504 -19.85 25.43 9.97
N ALA A 505 -19.51 24.29 10.58
CA ALA A 505 -18.28 24.12 11.36
C ALA A 505 -17.03 24.23 10.47
N GLY A 506 -17.03 23.64 9.27
CA GLY A 506 -15.91 23.74 8.33
C GLY A 506 -15.69 25.15 7.80
N LEU A 507 -16.77 25.90 7.50
CA LEU A 507 -16.67 27.32 7.13
C LEU A 507 -16.14 28.17 8.29
N ALA A 508 -16.55 27.88 9.53
CA ALA A 508 -16.06 28.58 10.71
C ALA A 508 -14.56 28.28 10.97
N GLY A 509 -14.14 27.02 10.82
CA GLY A 509 -12.73 26.62 10.93
C GLY A 509 -11.85 27.27 9.86
N ALA A 510 -12.29 27.25 8.59
CA ALA A 510 -11.59 27.91 7.49
C ALA A 510 -11.51 29.44 7.68
N ALA A 511 -12.57 30.07 8.20
CA ALA A 511 -12.57 31.49 8.51
C ALA A 511 -11.62 31.84 9.67
N ALA A 512 -11.46 30.97 10.67
CA ALA A 512 -10.52 31.16 11.77
C ALA A 512 -9.05 31.05 11.29
N ALA A 513 -8.75 30.02 10.49
CA ALA A 513 -7.41 29.80 9.93
C ALA A 513 -6.98 30.90 8.94
N ALA A 514 -7.91 31.61 8.31
CA ALA A 514 -7.60 32.68 7.35
C ALA A 514 -6.89 33.91 7.97
N PHE A 515 -6.82 34.01 9.30
CA PHE A 515 -6.17 35.12 10.01
C PHE A 515 -4.85 34.75 10.67
N GLU A 516 -4.40 33.49 10.55
CA GLU A 516 -3.11 33.05 11.08
C GLU A 516 -1.99 33.43 10.10
N GLU A 517 -1.02 34.22 10.57
CA GLU A 517 0.12 34.68 9.75
C GLU A 517 0.98 33.47 9.33
N ASP A 518 1.21 33.38 8.03
CA ASP A 518 1.92 32.34 7.31
C ASP A 518 3.40 32.24 7.74
N ASP A 519 3.69 31.33 8.68
CA ASP A 519 5.05 30.91 9.05
C ASP A 519 5.61 29.88 8.04
N GLY A 520 5.45 30.11 6.72
CA GLY A 520 6.25 29.47 5.67
C GLY A 520 6.12 27.94 5.52
N GLN A 521 5.08 27.32 6.07
CA GLN A 521 4.79 25.88 5.90
C GLN A 521 3.59 25.67 4.96
N GLU A 522 3.81 25.91 3.66
CA GLU A 522 2.81 25.81 2.59
C GLU A 522 2.19 24.39 2.38
N GLU A 523 2.66 23.37 3.11
CA GLU A 523 2.25 21.97 2.95
C GLU A 523 1.17 21.52 3.95
N GLU A 524 1.06 22.11 5.15
CA GLU A 524 0.06 21.70 6.16
C GLU A 524 -1.35 22.21 5.83
N GLY A 525 -1.48 23.44 5.30
CA GLY A 525 -2.77 23.99 4.87
C GLY A 525 -3.42 23.23 3.69
N LYS A 526 -2.66 22.43 2.95
CA LYS A 526 -3.17 21.61 1.83
C LYS A 526 -3.91 20.36 2.32
N ALA A 527 -3.56 19.81 3.49
CA ALA A 527 -4.22 18.63 4.05
C ALA A 527 -5.62 18.96 4.59
N GLY A 528 -5.75 20.07 5.32
CA GLY A 528 -7.05 20.56 5.80
C GLY A 528 -8.00 20.97 4.67
N ALA A 529 -7.48 21.57 3.59
CA ALA A 529 -8.27 21.88 2.39
C ALA A 529 -8.67 20.62 1.59
N ALA A 530 -7.83 19.57 1.58
CA ALA A 530 -8.11 18.30 0.94
C ALA A 530 -9.19 17.46 1.68
N ALA A 531 -9.36 17.64 2.99
CA ALA A 531 -10.46 17.04 3.74
C ALA A 531 -11.81 17.75 3.51
N LEU A 532 -11.77 19.06 3.18
CA LEU A 532 -12.93 19.87 2.77
C LEU A 532 -13.42 19.52 1.33
N ASP A 533 -12.60 18.80 0.58
CA ASP A 533 -12.58 18.64 -0.88
C ASP A 533 -13.59 17.63 -1.44
N GLU A 534 -14.03 16.65 -0.63
CA GLU A 534 -15.03 15.67 -1.06
C GLU A 534 -16.47 16.19 -0.89
N ARG A 535 -16.68 17.21 -0.04
CA ARG A 535 -18.01 17.65 0.40
C ARG A 535 -18.47 18.99 -0.18
N LEU A 536 -17.59 19.71 -0.89
CA LEU A 536 -17.89 20.96 -1.60
C LEU A 536 -18.25 20.79 -3.09
N SER A 537 -18.47 19.55 -3.57
CA SER A 537 -18.91 19.26 -4.95
C SER A 537 -20.27 19.87 -5.35
N LEU A 538 -20.90 20.65 -4.48
CA LEU A 538 -22.15 21.41 -4.67
C LEU A 538 -21.96 22.93 -4.79
N ALA A 539 -20.73 23.47 -4.83
CA ALA A 539 -20.43 24.89 -5.00
C ALA A 539 -20.67 25.45 -6.42
N ALA A 540 -21.65 24.90 -7.16
CA ALA A 540 -22.09 25.40 -8.47
C ALA A 540 -22.63 26.84 -8.42
N VAL A 541 -22.93 27.38 -7.23
CA VAL A 541 -23.44 28.75 -7.03
C VAL A 541 -22.33 29.80 -7.12
N VAL A 542 -21.07 29.46 -6.78
CA VAL A 542 -19.95 30.43 -6.84
C VAL A 542 -19.52 30.71 -8.29
N GLY A 543 -19.59 29.70 -9.17
CA GLY A 543 -19.26 29.86 -10.59
C GLY A 543 -20.20 30.79 -11.37
N CYS A 544 -21.48 30.88 -10.96
CA CYS A 544 -22.46 31.75 -11.61
C CYS A 544 -22.24 33.25 -11.33
N VAL A 545 -21.56 33.60 -10.23
CA VAL A 545 -21.26 35.00 -9.86
C VAL A 545 -20.08 35.58 -10.65
N LEU A 546 -19.25 34.72 -11.24
CA LEU A 546 -18.06 35.12 -12.00
C LEU A 546 -18.35 35.55 -13.45
N TYR A 547 -19.62 35.48 -13.89
CA TYR A 547 -20.00 35.66 -15.30
C TYR A 547 -20.19 37.14 -15.72
N THR A 548 -20.23 38.12 -14.79
CA THR A 548 -20.81 39.44 -15.13
C THR A 548 -20.01 40.70 -14.76
N ASP A 549 -18.84 40.63 -14.14
CA ASP A 549 -18.16 41.87 -13.69
C ASP A 549 -16.62 41.82 -13.72
N ASP A 550 -16.00 42.72 -14.49
CA ASP A 550 -14.55 42.90 -14.53
C ASP A 550 -13.98 43.51 -13.23
N THR A 551 -14.82 44.10 -12.37
CA THR A 551 -14.43 44.65 -11.07
C THR A 551 -14.34 43.61 -9.95
N ALA A 552 -14.94 42.42 -10.12
CA ALA A 552 -14.89 41.33 -9.14
C ALA A 552 -13.53 40.61 -9.08
N ARG A 553 -12.65 40.82 -10.07
CA ARG A 553 -11.35 40.14 -10.20
C ARG A 553 -10.38 40.46 -9.07
N SER A 554 -10.46 41.66 -8.49
CA SER A 554 -9.62 42.06 -7.35
C SER A 554 -10.14 41.60 -5.99
N ALA A 555 -11.34 41.01 -5.93
CA ALA A 555 -11.98 40.55 -4.70
C ALA A 555 -11.87 39.03 -4.47
N ILE A 556 -11.35 38.28 -5.47
CA ILE A 556 -11.25 36.82 -5.43
C ILE A 556 -9.82 36.42 -5.10
N SER A 557 -9.64 35.66 -4.02
CA SER A 557 -8.33 35.13 -3.67
C SER A 557 -7.89 34.04 -4.68
N PRO A 558 -6.60 33.97 -5.03
CA PRO A 558 -6.06 32.88 -5.85
C PRO A 558 -6.42 31.49 -5.30
N ARG A 559 -6.42 31.32 -3.97
CA ARG A 559 -6.78 30.04 -3.32
C ARG A 559 -8.24 29.65 -3.52
N LEU A 560 -9.18 30.60 -3.50
CA LEU A 560 -10.58 30.31 -3.81
C LEU A 560 -10.75 29.86 -5.27
N MET A 561 -10.02 30.49 -6.20
CA MET A 561 -10.02 30.09 -7.61
C MET A 561 -9.42 28.70 -7.80
N GLU A 562 -8.34 28.36 -7.08
CA GLU A 562 -7.72 27.03 -7.10
C GLU A 562 -8.72 25.93 -6.68
N THR A 563 -9.40 26.11 -5.55
CA THR A 563 -10.45 25.18 -5.07
C THR A 563 -11.59 25.05 -6.08
N PHE A 564 -12.04 26.16 -6.67
CA PHE A 564 -13.08 26.14 -7.69
C PHE A 564 -12.66 25.33 -8.92
N LEU A 565 -11.47 25.58 -9.46
CA LEU A 565 -10.95 24.89 -10.65
C LEU A 565 -10.80 23.38 -10.40
N TRP A 566 -10.38 22.97 -9.20
CA TRP A 566 -10.23 21.57 -8.82
C TRP A 566 -11.58 20.86 -8.74
N GLY A 567 -12.56 21.47 -8.06
CA GLY A 567 -13.94 20.96 -7.99
C GLY A 567 -14.62 20.91 -9.36
N ALA A 568 -14.46 21.96 -10.17
CA ALA A 568 -14.97 22.03 -11.53
C ALA A 568 -14.37 20.95 -12.43
N ALA A 569 -13.08 20.63 -12.30
CA ALA A 569 -12.42 19.57 -13.05
C ALA A 569 -13.05 18.20 -12.76
N ARG A 570 -13.28 17.86 -11.48
CA ARG A 570 -13.92 16.59 -11.08
C ARG A 570 -15.38 16.50 -11.50
N TRP A 571 -16.11 17.61 -11.35
CA TRP A 571 -17.50 17.70 -11.80
C TRP A 571 -17.59 17.50 -13.31
N ALA A 572 -16.76 18.19 -14.09
CA ALA A 572 -16.76 18.08 -15.54
C ALA A 572 -16.42 16.65 -15.99
N ASP A 573 -15.44 16.01 -15.33
CA ASP A 573 -15.06 14.62 -15.60
C ASP A 573 -16.22 13.63 -15.37
N THR A 574 -17.16 13.95 -14.47
CA THR A 574 -18.29 13.06 -14.14
C THR A 574 -19.55 13.38 -14.93
N TYR A 575 -19.93 14.66 -15.01
CA TYR A 575 -21.28 15.09 -15.40
C TYR A 575 -21.36 15.83 -16.74
N LEU A 576 -20.24 16.36 -17.26
CA LEU A 576 -20.26 17.14 -18.50
C LEU A 576 -20.13 16.24 -19.73
N MET A 577 -21.11 16.32 -20.63
CA MET A 577 -21.23 15.48 -21.83
C MET A 577 -20.81 14.02 -21.57
N PRO A 578 -21.53 13.32 -20.68
CA PRO A 578 -21.31 11.89 -20.52
C PRO A 578 -21.49 11.23 -21.89
N GLU A 579 -20.61 10.29 -22.24
CA GLU A 579 -20.81 9.51 -23.46
C GLU A 579 -22.20 8.87 -23.37
N ASP A 580 -23.03 9.03 -24.41
CA ASP A 580 -24.31 8.36 -24.51
C ASP A 580 -24.06 6.85 -24.36
N VAL A 581 -24.18 6.37 -23.12
CA VAL A 581 -24.38 4.96 -22.87
C VAL A 581 -25.78 4.72 -23.38
N GLY A 582 -25.90 4.24 -24.63
CA GLY A 582 -27.15 3.70 -25.14
C GLY A 582 -27.76 2.84 -24.04
N GLY A 583 -28.87 3.33 -23.46
CA GLY A 583 -29.50 2.77 -22.26
C GLY A 583 -28.51 2.27 -21.20
N SER A 584 -27.86 3.18 -20.47
CA SER A 584 -27.03 2.92 -19.28
C SER A 584 -27.17 1.51 -18.68
N LEU A 585 -26.27 0.60 -19.08
CA LEU A 585 -26.02 -0.66 -18.36
C LEU A 585 -25.54 -0.36 -16.93
N HIS A 586 -25.01 0.84 -16.67
CA HIS A 586 -24.63 1.31 -15.35
C HIS A 586 -25.83 1.68 -14.47
N ALA A 587 -27.01 1.95 -15.04
CA ALA A 587 -28.28 2.05 -14.34
C ALA A 587 -28.99 0.68 -14.23
N ALA A 588 -28.78 -0.21 -15.21
CA ALA A 588 -29.34 -1.57 -15.19
C ALA A 588 -28.62 -2.53 -14.23
N VAL A 589 -27.31 -2.36 -13.98
CA VAL A 589 -26.58 -3.16 -12.96
C VAL A 589 -27.06 -2.84 -11.54
N PHE A 590 -27.68 -1.68 -11.31
CA PHE A 590 -28.33 -1.33 -10.05
C PHE A 590 -29.87 -1.50 -10.06
N ALA A 591 -30.47 -1.96 -11.16
CA ALA A 591 -31.92 -2.16 -11.28
C ALA A 591 -32.35 -3.57 -11.73
N GLY A 592 -31.41 -4.48 -12.02
CA GLY A 592 -31.68 -5.78 -12.66
C GLY A 592 -31.11 -6.99 -11.93
N GLY A 593 -31.39 -7.14 -10.63
CA GLY A 593 -31.07 -8.33 -9.84
C GLY A 593 -32.30 -9.18 -9.53
N GLY A 594 -32.96 -9.74 -10.54
CA GLY A 594 -34.16 -10.56 -10.35
C GLY A 594 -34.33 -11.67 -11.40
N GLY A 595 -33.76 -12.84 -11.12
CA GLY A 595 -34.26 -14.18 -11.45
C GLY A 595 -34.45 -14.63 -12.91
N GLY A 596 -33.87 -15.79 -13.23
CA GLY A 596 -34.44 -16.73 -14.21
C GLY A 596 -33.46 -17.25 -15.27
N GLY A 597 -33.06 -18.53 -15.16
CA GLY A 597 -32.10 -19.16 -16.07
C GLY A 597 -32.63 -19.51 -17.47
N GLY A 598 -31.70 -19.64 -18.41
CA GLY A 598 -31.95 -20.18 -19.75
C GLY A 598 -30.72 -20.08 -20.65
N ARG A 599 -30.02 -21.20 -20.88
CA ARG A 599 -28.95 -21.38 -21.89
C ARG A 599 -29.43 -21.01 -23.30
N VAL A 600 -28.67 -20.21 -24.07
CA VAL A 600 -28.52 -20.39 -25.54
C VAL A 600 -27.14 -19.87 -26.01
N HIS A 601 -26.51 -20.63 -26.90
CA HIS A 601 -25.25 -20.39 -27.60
C HIS A 601 -25.29 -19.24 -28.64
N GLY A 602 -24.15 -18.53 -28.77
CA GLY A 602 -23.49 -18.26 -30.05
C GLY A 602 -23.98 -17.10 -30.95
N GLY A 603 -23.04 -16.30 -31.45
CA GLY A 603 -23.18 -15.58 -32.72
C GLY A 603 -22.84 -14.08 -32.69
N VAL A 604 -21.68 -13.75 -33.25
CA VAL A 604 -21.31 -12.40 -33.70
C VAL A 604 -22.23 -12.01 -34.87
N GLY A 605 -22.92 -10.86 -34.78
CA GLY A 605 -23.81 -10.37 -35.83
C GLY A 605 -24.02 -8.85 -35.78
N ALA A 606 -23.58 -8.19 -36.85
CA ALA A 606 -23.69 -6.79 -37.24
C ALA A 606 -24.85 -5.96 -36.64
N GLY A 607 -24.49 -4.75 -36.19
CA GLY A 607 -25.42 -3.69 -35.80
C GLY A 607 -26.15 -3.08 -37.00
N ALA A 608 -27.44 -3.33 -37.08
CA ALA A 608 -28.43 -2.51 -37.79
C ALA A 608 -29.82 -2.94 -37.30
N GLY A 609 -30.39 -2.26 -36.29
CA GLY A 609 -31.74 -2.62 -35.85
C GLY A 609 -32.28 -2.09 -34.51
N LEU A 610 -31.58 -1.22 -33.78
CA LEU A 610 -32.07 -0.68 -32.49
C LEU A 610 -32.41 0.83 -32.52
N GLY A 611 -32.47 1.44 -33.71
CA GLY A 611 -32.65 2.89 -33.88
C GLY A 611 -34.09 3.41 -33.81
N ALA A 612 -35.09 2.65 -33.34
CA ALA A 612 -36.50 3.03 -33.50
C ALA A 612 -37.32 3.23 -32.21
N HIS A 613 -36.75 3.10 -31.00
CA HIS A 613 -37.52 3.26 -29.75
C HIS A 613 -36.95 4.26 -28.71
N VAL A 614 -35.97 5.10 -29.06
CA VAL A 614 -35.41 6.12 -28.14
C VAL A 614 -35.42 7.51 -28.80
N THR A 615 -36.60 8.06 -29.09
CA THR A 615 -36.71 9.40 -29.69
C THR A 615 -37.58 10.39 -28.90
N ASN A 616 -37.96 10.09 -27.65
CA ASN A 616 -38.86 10.96 -26.87
C ASN A 616 -38.37 11.35 -25.45
N GLN A 617 -37.09 11.16 -25.10
CA GLN A 617 -36.54 11.75 -23.86
C GLN A 617 -35.85 13.09 -24.18
N PRO A 618 -36.14 14.17 -23.42
CA PRO A 618 -35.41 15.42 -23.58
C PRO A 618 -33.92 15.19 -23.25
N PRO A 619 -32.99 15.81 -24.01
CA PRO A 619 -31.56 15.66 -23.74
C PRO A 619 -31.25 16.11 -22.31
N GLY A 620 -30.42 15.34 -21.59
CA GLY A 620 -30.01 15.70 -20.23
C GLY A 620 -29.37 17.09 -20.20
N PRO A 621 -29.49 17.86 -19.09
CA PRO A 621 -29.14 19.28 -19.05
C PRO A 621 -27.66 19.59 -19.36
N PHE A 622 -26.76 18.62 -19.16
CA PHE A 622 -25.32 18.75 -19.44
C PHE A 622 -24.84 17.87 -20.62
N SER A 623 -25.78 17.30 -21.38
CA SER A 623 -25.49 16.57 -22.61
C SER A 623 -25.10 17.52 -23.75
N GLU A 624 -24.52 16.98 -24.83
CA GLU A 624 -24.15 17.75 -26.03
C GLU A 624 -25.35 18.55 -26.61
N HIS A 625 -26.56 18.00 -26.51
CA HIS A 625 -27.78 18.61 -27.04
C HIS A 625 -28.63 19.40 -26.01
N GLY A 626 -28.31 19.32 -24.71
CA GLY A 626 -29.12 19.92 -23.63
C GLY A 626 -28.54 21.17 -22.96
N GLY A 627 -27.24 21.44 -23.13
CA GLY A 627 -26.56 22.59 -22.50
C GLY A 627 -25.06 22.41 -22.23
N GLY A 628 -24.53 21.20 -22.45
CA GLY A 628 -23.13 20.87 -22.17
C GLY A 628 -22.13 21.70 -22.98
N VAL A 629 -22.44 22.07 -24.22
CA VAL A 629 -21.50 22.83 -25.08
C VAL A 629 -21.29 24.25 -24.53
N GLN A 630 -22.34 24.87 -24.02
CA GLN A 630 -22.29 26.20 -23.40
C GLN A 630 -21.53 26.16 -22.08
N VAL A 631 -21.76 25.12 -21.26
CA VAL A 631 -21.03 24.92 -19.99
C VAL A 631 -19.54 24.67 -20.25
N LEU A 632 -19.21 23.86 -21.26
CA LEU A 632 -17.83 23.65 -21.69
C LEU A 632 -17.17 24.97 -22.11
N ASP A 633 -17.83 25.77 -22.97
CA ASP A 633 -17.29 27.06 -23.41
C ASP A 633 -17.07 28.02 -22.22
N ALA A 634 -17.97 28.04 -21.24
CA ALA A 634 -17.81 28.81 -20.01
C ALA A 634 -16.59 28.35 -19.20
N LEU A 635 -16.42 27.03 -19.00
CA LEU A 635 -15.26 26.48 -18.28
C LEU A 635 -13.94 26.74 -19.02
N LEU A 636 -13.94 26.73 -20.36
CA LEU A 636 -12.77 27.11 -21.18
C LEU A 636 -12.39 28.59 -21.00
N ARG A 637 -13.39 29.50 -20.91
CA ARG A 637 -13.13 30.91 -20.60
C ARG A 637 -12.56 31.08 -19.20
N VAL A 638 -13.11 30.37 -18.21
CA VAL A 638 -12.56 30.37 -16.84
C VAL A 638 -11.13 29.86 -16.85
N ALA A 639 -10.83 28.77 -17.55
CA ALA A 639 -9.47 28.24 -17.69
C ALA A 639 -8.53 29.28 -18.32
N ARG A 640 -8.95 29.98 -19.38
CA ARG A 640 -8.17 31.05 -20.01
C ARG A 640 -7.88 32.20 -19.03
N VAL A 641 -8.88 32.64 -18.26
CA VAL A 641 -8.71 33.70 -17.26
C VAL A 641 -7.76 33.22 -16.17
N ALA A 642 -7.92 32.01 -15.65
CA ALA A 642 -7.01 31.39 -14.68
C ALA A 642 -5.55 31.33 -15.18
N LEU A 643 -5.34 31.05 -16.46
CA LEU A 643 -4.01 31.01 -17.07
C LEU A 643 -3.38 32.39 -17.26
N THR A 644 -4.16 33.42 -17.58
CA THR A 644 -3.64 34.70 -18.09
C THR A 644 -3.81 35.90 -17.16
N ALA A 645 -4.76 35.86 -16.21
CA ALA A 645 -5.13 37.01 -15.39
C ALA A 645 -4.34 37.11 -14.07
N TRP A 646 -3.72 36.03 -13.61
CA TRP A 646 -2.90 36.00 -12.38
C TRP A 646 -1.44 35.63 -12.68
N PRO A 647 -0.65 36.56 -13.28
CA PRO A 647 0.75 36.29 -13.58
C PRO A 647 1.55 36.07 -12.29
N GLY A 648 2.22 34.92 -12.17
CA GLY A 648 3.02 34.55 -11.00
C GLY A 648 2.31 33.63 -10.00
N GLU A 649 0.98 33.50 -10.08
CA GLU A 649 0.19 32.57 -9.24
C GLU A 649 0.23 31.15 -9.83
N THR A 650 1.36 30.46 -9.63
CA THR A 650 1.61 29.14 -10.23
C THR A 650 0.62 28.06 -9.78
N GLY A 651 -0.01 28.22 -8.60
CA GLY A 651 -1.05 27.32 -8.10
C GLY A 651 -2.30 27.32 -8.99
N VAL A 652 -2.88 28.50 -9.22
CA VAL A 652 -4.10 28.68 -10.06
C VAL A 652 -3.83 28.27 -11.51
N GLN A 653 -2.72 28.74 -12.08
CA GLN A 653 -2.32 28.37 -13.43
C GLN A 653 -2.08 26.86 -13.54
N GLY A 654 -1.47 26.26 -12.50
CA GLY A 654 -1.21 24.84 -12.39
C GLY A 654 -2.48 23.99 -12.40
N VAL A 655 -3.48 24.33 -11.58
CA VAL A 655 -4.75 23.59 -11.55
C VAL A 655 -5.52 23.75 -12.86
N ALA A 656 -5.53 24.95 -13.46
CA ALA A 656 -6.13 25.16 -14.77
C ALA A 656 -5.49 24.26 -15.85
N ALA A 657 -4.16 24.29 -15.96
CA ALA A 657 -3.42 23.56 -16.99
C ALA A 657 -3.36 22.04 -16.77
N GLN A 658 -3.28 21.59 -15.51
CA GLN A 658 -2.98 20.18 -15.17
C GLN A 658 -4.18 19.39 -14.66
N LYS A 659 -5.30 20.05 -14.30
CA LYS A 659 -6.52 19.39 -13.81
C LYS A 659 -7.72 19.70 -14.71
N LEU A 660 -8.07 20.98 -14.86
CA LEU A 660 -9.27 21.37 -15.60
C LEU A 660 -9.16 21.08 -17.10
N LEU A 661 -8.14 21.61 -17.80
CA LEU A 661 -7.99 21.36 -19.24
C LEU A 661 -7.91 19.86 -19.60
N PRO A 662 -7.18 19.01 -18.86
CA PRO A 662 -7.23 17.57 -19.07
C PRO A 662 -8.61 16.94 -18.88
N ALA A 663 -9.42 17.38 -17.91
CA ALA A 663 -10.80 16.91 -17.75
C ALA A 663 -11.67 17.30 -18.97
N LEU A 664 -11.50 18.52 -19.48
CA LEU A 664 -12.23 19.04 -20.64
C LEU A 664 -11.75 18.45 -21.99
N THR A 665 -10.61 17.75 -22.02
CA THR A 665 -10.05 17.09 -23.23
C THR A 665 -9.94 15.58 -23.09
N ARG A 666 -10.60 14.99 -22.10
CA ARG A 666 -10.50 13.55 -21.83
C ARG A 666 -11.33 12.71 -22.80
N ARG A 667 -12.51 13.20 -23.22
CA ARG A 667 -13.48 12.46 -24.03
C ARG A 667 -13.58 13.02 -25.44
N ARG A 668 -13.92 12.16 -26.40
CA ARG A 668 -14.03 12.53 -27.82
C ARG A 668 -15.10 13.61 -28.08
N ALA A 669 -16.25 13.54 -27.40
CA ALA A 669 -17.31 14.54 -27.52
C ALA A 669 -16.86 15.93 -27.02
N LEU A 670 -16.23 15.96 -25.84
CA LEU A 670 -15.64 17.18 -25.29
C LEU A 670 -14.54 17.74 -26.20
N CYS A 671 -13.65 16.91 -26.73
CA CYS A 671 -12.61 17.32 -27.67
C CYS A 671 -13.19 17.95 -28.94
N ARG A 672 -14.26 17.34 -29.50
CA ARG A 672 -14.94 17.86 -30.69
C ARG A 672 -15.53 19.24 -30.41
N ALA A 673 -16.20 19.40 -29.28
CA ALA A 673 -16.76 20.68 -28.87
C ALA A 673 -15.67 21.72 -28.54
N CYS A 674 -14.52 21.30 -27.98
CA CYS A 674 -13.36 22.16 -27.78
C CYS A 674 -12.81 22.70 -29.10
N VAL A 675 -12.49 21.83 -30.08
CA VAL A 675 -11.91 22.27 -31.36
C VAL A 675 -12.87 23.17 -32.16
N ALA A 676 -14.18 23.05 -31.94
CA ALA A 676 -15.20 23.92 -32.53
C ALA A 676 -15.40 25.25 -31.77
N SER A 677 -14.88 25.40 -30.55
CA SER A 677 -15.06 26.61 -29.72
C SER A 677 -14.00 27.68 -30.00
N ALA A 678 -14.45 28.93 -30.12
CA ALA A 678 -13.55 30.09 -30.19
C ALA A 678 -12.73 30.28 -28.89
N SER A 679 -13.28 29.89 -27.73
CA SER A 679 -12.59 29.96 -26.43
C SER A 679 -11.39 29.01 -26.38
N TRP A 680 -11.47 27.87 -27.07
CA TRP A 680 -10.33 26.96 -27.23
C TRP A 680 -9.23 27.56 -28.11
N GLY A 681 -9.61 28.20 -29.22
CA GLY A 681 -8.67 28.94 -30.07
C GLY A 681 -7.91 30.01 -29.30
N ALA A 682 -8.59 30.74 -28.42
CA ALA A 682 -7.96 31.76 -27.57
C ALA A 682 -6.94 31.20 -26.55
N ILE A 683 -7.10 29.95 -26.10
CA ILE A 683 -6.09 29.26 -25.27
C ILE A 683 -4.87 28.87 -26.12
N ALA A 684 -5.09 28.37 -27.34
CA ALA A 684 -4.01 28.04 -28.28
C ALA A 684 -3.19 29.29 -28.67
N ASP A 685 -3.86 30.42 -28.90
CA ASP A 685 -3.19 31.70 -29.20
C ASP A 685 -2.39 32.20 -27.99
N ALA A 686 -2.94 32.09 -26.77
CA ALA A 686 -2.23 32.46 -25.54
C ALA A 686 -0.94 31.64 -25.34
N GLU A 687 -0.98 30.33 -25.61
CA GLU A 687 0.19 29.45 -25.57
C GLU A 687 1.23 29.82 -26.64
N ALA A 688 0.79 30.08 -27.88
CA ALA A 688 1.68 30.50 -28.95
C ALA A 688 2.36 31.85 -28.63
N MET A 689 1.62 32.79 -28.03
CA MET A 689 2.16 34.07 -27.57
C MET A 689 3.16 33.91 -26.42
N ALA A 690 2.86 33.04 -25.45
CA ALA A 690 3.76 32.74 -24.34
C ALA A 690 5.08 32.11 -24.81
N LEU A 691 5.01 31.16 -25.74
CA LEU A 691 6.20 30.56 -26.38
C LEU A 691 6.97 31.58 -27.22
N ALA A 692 6.29 32.46 -27.95
CA ALA A 692 6.93 33.50 -28.76
C ALA A 692 7.63 34.56 -27.90
N GLN A 693 7.06 34.95 -26.75
CA GLN A 693 7.70 35.91 -25.83
C GLN A 693 8.99 35.37 -25.21
N ALA A 694 9.13 34.04 -25.12
CA ALA A 694 10.40 33.45 -24.76
C ALA A 694 11.53 33.83 -25.73
N THR A 695 11.24 34.24 -26.98
CA THR A 695 12.26 34.58 -28.00
C THR A 695 12.86 35.98 -27.88
N ASP A 696 12.30 36.90 -27.08
CA ASP A 696 12.81 38.28 -26.96
C ASP A 696 13.69 38.47 -25.69
N PRO A 697 15.02 38.63 -25.83
CA PRO A 697 15.95 38.69 -24.70
C PRO A 697 15.76 39.93 -23.79
N GLY A 698 15.08 40.99 -24.26
CA GLY A 698 14.83 42.20 -23.45
C GLY A 698 13.66 42.08 -22.46
N GLY A 699 12.67 41.24 -22.74
CA GLY A 699 11.43 41.12 -21.96
C GLY A 699 11.55 40.23 -20.72
N ALA A 700 12.33 39.14 -20.80
CA ALA A 700 12.46 38.16 -19.71
C ALA A 700 13.16 38.73 -18.46
N ALA A 701 14.17 39.59 -18.64
CA ALA A 701 14.86 40.26 -17.53
C ALA A 701 13.95 41.30 -16.83
N ALA A 702 13.08 41.96 -17.58
CA ALA A 702 12.10 42.90 -17.02
C ALA A 702 10.98 42.18 -16.24
N ALA A 703 10.52 41.01 -16.72
CA ALA A 703 9.51 40.18 -16.06
C ALA A 703 10.02 39.56 -14.75
N ALA A 704 11.26 39.03 -14.74
CA ALA A 704 11.89 38.51 -13.52
C ALA A 704 12.15 39.62 -12.47
N ALA A 705 12.54 40.82 -12.92
CA ALA A 705 12.74 41.98 -12.04
C ALA A 705 11.43 42.62 -11.53
N ALA A 706 10.28 42.32 -12.15
CA ALA A 706 8.95 42.71 -11.69
C ALA A 706 8.39 41.72 -10.65
N ALA A 707 8.59 40.41 -10.88
CA ALA A 707 8.23 39.35 -9.93
C ALA A 707 8.96 39.49 -8.58
N ALA A 708 10.24 39.89 -8.60
CA ALA A 708 11.04 40.13 -7.39
C ALA A 708 10.66 41.41 -6.61
N ARG A 709 9.79 42.28 -7.14
CA ARG A 709 9.45 43.58 -6.53
C ARG A 709 8.00 43.71 -6.04
N GLY A 710 7.22 42.61 -6.02
CA GLY A 710 5.88 42.58 -5.41
C GLY A 710 4.87 43.59 -5.98
N GLY A 711 5.12 44.14 -7.17
CA GLY A 711 4.33 45.21 -7.77
C GLY A 711 3.29 44.68 -8.76
N VAL A 712 2.07 44.44 -8.30
CA VAL A 712 0.93 43.93 -9.09
C VAL A 712 0.45 44.89 -10.20
N ALA A 713 0.90 46.15 -10.23
CA ALA A 713 0.23 47.19 -11.01
C ALA A 713 0.85 47.59 -12.38
N VAL A 714 2.00 47.04 -12.82
CA VAL A 714 2.70 47.59 -14.02
C VAL A 714 2.68 46.66 -15.26
N ALA A 715 2.31 45.38 -15.14
CA ALA A 715 2.27 44.47 -16.29
C ALA A 715 1.05 44.67 -17.23
N VAL A 716 0.05 45.44 -16.82
CA VAL A 716 -1.20 45.63 -17.60
C VAL A 716 -0.99 46.51 -18.84
N ALA A 717 0.09 47.28 -18.93
CA ALA A 717 0.29 48.25 -20.01
C ALA A 717 0.88 47.65 -21.31
N SER A 718 1.35 46.40 -21.31
CA SER A 718 1.97 45.79 -22.50
C SER A 718 1.61 44.31 -22.68
N GLY A 719 0.32 43.96 -22.61
CA GLY A 719 -0.31 42.81 -23.29
C GLY A 719 0.42 41.46 -23.38
N GLY A 720 1.34 41.14 -22.45
CA GLY A 720 2.24 39.99 -22.57
C GLY A 720 1.76 38.80 -21.75
N VAL A 721 1.42 37.67 -22.39
CA VAL A 721 1.11 36.41 -21.71
C VAL A 721 2.42 35.66 -21.46
N ALA A 722 2.75 35.39 -20.18
CA ALA A 722 3.93 34.60 -19.81
C ALA A 722 3.51 33.40 -18.94
N PHE A 723 4.01 32.22 -19.28
CA PHE A 723 3.74 30.99 -18.56
C PHE A 723 5.02 30.45 -17.89
N PRO A 724 4.94 29.98 -16.63
CA PRO A 724 5.97 29.15 -16.05
C PRO A 724 6.17 27.87 -16.90
N PRO A 725 7.40 27.29 -16.92
CA PRO A 725 7.71 26.10 -17.71
C PRO A 725 6.71 24.95 -17.59
N GLU A 726 6.24 24.64 -16.39
CA GLU A 726 5.36 23.49 -16.12
C GLU A 726 3.94 23.69 -16.67
N ILE A 727 3.53 24.93 -16.91
CA ILE A 727 2.23 25.29 -17.47
C ILE A 727 2.20 24.97 -18.96
N HIS A 728 3.27 25.26 -19.69
CA HIS A 728 3.43 24.90 -21.10
C HIS A 728 3.17 23.41 -21.35
N ARG A 729 3.68 22.53 -20.47
CA ARG A 729 3.43 21.09 -20.58
C ARG A 729 1.94 20.76 -20.54
N GLY A 730 1.21 21.26 -19.54
CA GLY A 730 -0.20 20.93 -19.34
C GLY A 730 -1.10 21.49 -20.45
N VAL A 731 -0.83 22.73 -20.87
CA VAL A 731 -1.57 23.37 -21.97
C VAL A 731 -1.30 22.66 -23.29
N MET A 732 -0.04 22.36 -23.61
CA MET A 732 0.32 21.67 -24.86
C MET A 732 -0.20 20.23 -24.92
N GLU A 733 -0.23 19.54 -23.78
CA GLU A 733 -0.84 18.21 -23.66
C GLU A 733 -2.34 18.24 -23.99
N ALA A 734 -3.07 19.22 -23.44
CA ALA A 734 -4.51 19.38 -23.71
C ALA A 734 -4.79 19.80 -25.16
N LEU A 735 -3.99 20.75 -25.70
CA LEU A 735 -4.08 21.20 -27.10
C LEU A 735 -3.88 20.04 -28.08
N GLY A 736 -2.90 19.18 -27.84
CA GLY A 736 -2.67 18.01 -28.69
C GLY A 736 -3.77 16.95 -28.55
N ARG A 737 -4.28 16.68 -27.32
CA ARG A 737 -5.37 15.70 -27.10
C ARG A 737 -6.67 16.08 -27.78
N ALA A 738 -6.96 17.38 -27.89
CA ALA A 738 -8.17 17.85 -28.55
C ALA A 738 -8.28 17.39 -30.03
N ALA A 739 -7.17 17.01 -30.67
CA ALA A 739 -7.17 16.43 -32.02
C ALA A 739 -7.99 15.11 -32.10
N GLU A 740 -8.21 14.41 -30.99
CA GLU A 740 -9.08 13.24 -30.93
C GLU A 740 -10.52 13.56 -31.37
N GLY A 741 -10.97 14.81 -31.18
CA GLY A 741 -12.29 15.30 -31.60
C GLY A 741 -12.47 15.47 -33.10
N LEU A 742 -11.38 15.42 -33.89
CA LEU A 742 -11.40 15.59 -35.33
C LEU A 742 -11.65 14.25 -36.04
N ASN A 743 -12.55 14.24 -37.02
CA ASN A 743 -12.88 13.02 -37.78
C ASN A 743 -12.00 12.85 -39.03
N ASP A 744 -11.62 13.96 -39.67
CA ASP A 744 -10.82 13.98 -40.89
C ASP A 744 -9.32 13.99 -40.59
N GLU A 745 -8.56 13.08 -41.22
CA GLU A 745 -7.11 12.97 -41.02
C GLU A 745 -6.34 14.19 -41.53
N GLY A 746 -6.83 14.82 -42.60
CA GLY A 746 -6.26 16.07 -43.14
C GLY A 746 -6.40 17.23 -42.15
N GLN A 747 -7.61 17.42 -41.61
CA GLN A 747 -7.90 18.42 -40.57
C GLN A 747 -7.09 18.16 -39.28
N CYS A 748 -6.97 16.89 -38.87
CA CYS A 748 -6.12 16.51 -37.73
C CYS A 748 -4.67 16.91 -37.95
N ARG A 749 -4.11 16.58 -39.12
CA ARG A 749 -2.73 16.92 -39.49
C ARG A 749 -2.50 18.43 -39.51
N GLU A 750 -3.42 19.19 -40.10
CA GLU A 750 -3.35 20.66 -40.15
C GLU A 750 -3.44 21.28 -38.74
N TYR A 751 -4.38 20.80 -37.93
CA TYR A 751 -4.55 21.26 -36.55
C TYR A 751 -3.29 21.01 -35.70
N ILE A 752 -2.73 19.79 -35.74
CA ILE A 752 -1.51 19.46 -35.01
C ILE A 752 -0.32 20.27 -35.53
N ALA A 753 -0.20 20.45 -36.85
CA ALA A 753 0.86 21.29 -37.42
C ALA A 753 0.76 22.74 -36.91
N ARG A 754 -0.45 23.32 -36.87
CA ARG A 754 -0.67 24.66 -36.33
C ARG A 754 -0.28 24.77 -34.87
N VAL A 755 -0.64 23.79 -34.05
CA VAL A 755 -0.31 23.74 -32.61
C VAL A 755 1.20 23.62 -32.38
N LEU A 756 1.91 22.80 -33.17
CA LEU A 756 3.36 22.53 -32.97
C LEU A 756 4.29 23.53 -33.66
N THR A 757 3.80 24.33 -34.61
CA THR A 757 4.64 25.29 -35.36
C THR A 757 5.35 26.31 -34.45
N PRO A 758 4.68 26.97 -33.48
CA PRO A 758 5.35 27.89 -32.56
C PRO A 758 6.46 27.22 -31.75
N LEU A 759 6.21 25.99 -31.26
CA LEU A 759 7.19 25.19 -30.53
C LEU A 759 8.43 24.90 -31.37
N GLY A 760 8.25 24.47 -32.62
CA GLY A 760 9.37 24.21 -33.54
C GLY A 760 10.25 25.45 -33.75
N GLY A 761 9.65 26.63 -33.89
CA GLY A 761 10.37 27.90 -34.01
C GLY A 761 11.26 28.20 -32.80
N VAL A 762 10.74 28.02 -31.58
CA VAL A 762 11.52 28.25 -30.35
C VAL A 762 12.64 27.20 -30.19
N LEU A 763 12.38 25.92 -30.48
CA LEU A 763 13.39 24.87 -30.42
C LEU A 763 14.57 25.16 -31.37
N HIS A 764 14.30 25.58 -32.60
CA HIS A 764 15.34 25.97 -33.54
C HIS A 764 16.12 27.20 -33.09
N ALA A 765 15.44 28.21 -32.52
CA ALA A 765 16.09 29.41 -32.00
C ALA A 765 17.03 29.08 -30.82
N VAL A 766 16.61 28.21 -29.90
CA VAL A 766 17.43 27.73 -28.77
C VAL A 766 18.64 26.95 -29.26
N ALA A 767 18.45 26.02 -30.21
CA ALA A 767 19.55 25.21 -30.73
C ALA A 767 20.59 26.02 -31.53
N SER A 768 20.17 27.13 -32.14
CA SER A 768 21.04 28.00 -32.94
C SER A 768 21.95 28.92 -32.12
N ASP A 769 21.65 29.12 -30.83
CA ASP A 769 22.45 29.94 -29.91
C ASP A 769 22.79 29.20 -28.60
N PRO A 770 23.77 28.27 -28.62
CA PRO A 770 24.20 27.55 -27.44
C PRO A 770 24.73 28.43 -26.31
N GLY A 771 25.32 29.58 -26.64
CA GLY A 771 25.88 30.51 -25.65
C GLY A 771 24.80 31.17 -24.79
N ALA A 772 23.63 31.43 -25.35
CA ALA A 772 22.51 31.97 -24.59
C ALA A 772 22.02 31.03 -23.48
N MET A 773 22.17 29.71 -23.62
CA MET A 773 21.74 28.72 -22.62
C MET A 773 22.54 28.76 -21.32
N THR A 774 23.71 29.42 -21.29
CA THR A 774 24.45 29.67 -20.04
C THR A 774 23.89 30.86 -19.25
N HIS A 775 22.98 31.64 -19.84
CA HIS A 775 22.31 32.76 -19.19
C HIS A 775 20.89 32.35 -18.74
N PRO A 776 20.38 32.83 -17.59
CA PRO A 776 19.05 32.45 -17.06
C PRO A 776 17.90 32.63 -18.05
N GLY A 777 17.94 33.67 -18.89
CA GLY A 777 16.91 33.91 -19.91
C GLY A 777 16.92 32.88 -21.04
N GLY A 778 18.10 32.49 -21.53
CA GLY A 778 18.21 31.46 -22.56
C GLY A 778 17.96 30.05 -22.01
N GLU A 779 18.36 29.79 -20.76
CA GLU A 779 18.02 28.57 -20.03
C GLU A 779 16.49 28.43 -19.86
N SER A 780 15.83 29.48 -19.37
CA SER A 780 14.36 29.50 -19.21
C SER A 780 13.62 29.26 -20.53
N ARG A 781 14.14 29.80 -21.65
CA ARG A 781 13.60 29.58 -23.00
C ARG A 781 13.73 28.12 -23.43
N ALA A 782 14.91 27.52 -23.24
CA ALA A 782 15.14 26.10 -23.54
C ALA A 782 14.22 25.20 -22.70
N VAL A 783 14.08 25.52 -21.42
CA VAL A 783 13.23 24.81 -20.47
C VAL A 783 11.75 24.88 -20.86
N ALA A 784 11.24 26.06 -21.21
CA ALA A 784 9.86 26.23 -21.67
C ALA A 784 9.56 25.42 -22.95
N ALA A 785 10.48 25.47 -23.93
CA ALA A 785 10.35 24.70 -25.17
C ALA A 785 10.38 23.18 -24.90
N LEU A 786 11.24 22.71 -23.99
CA LEU A 786 11.30 21.28 -23.65
C LEU A 786 10.06 20.81 -22.88
N GLU A 787 9.49 21.60 -21.96
CA GLU A 787 8.24 21.26 -21.27
C GLU A 787 7.03 21.27 -22.24
N ALA A 788 6.94 22.24 -23.15
CA ALA A 788 5.94 22.22 -24.22
C ALA A 788 6.08 20.97 -25.11
N ALA A 789 7.30 20.62 -25.52
CA ALA A 789 7.56 19.41 -26.30
C ALA A 789 7.16 18.14 -25.54
N ARG A 790 7.37 18.09 -24.21
CA ARG A 790 6.89 16.99 -23.38
C ARG A 790 5.38 16.86 -23.39
N GLY A 791 4.66 17.98 -23.28
CA GLY A 791 3.21 18.02 -23.42
C GLY A 791 2.75 17.47 -24.77
N ALA A 792 3.39 17.90 -25.86
CA ALA A 792 3.10 17.41 -27.21
C ALA A 792 3.34 15.89 -27.36
N ALA A 793 4.41 15.35 -26.79
CA ALA A 793 4.68 13.91 -26.81
C ALA A 793 3.61 13.11 -26.04
N ARG A 794 3.20 13.60 -24.87
CA ARG A 794 2.14 12.99 -24.02
C ARG A 794 0.74 13.07 -24.61
N ALA A 795 0.51 14.02 -25.52
CA ALA A 795 -0.77 14.20 -26.20
C ALA A 795 -1.00 13.19 -27.34
N THR A 796 -0.03 12.32 -27.61
CA THR A 796 -0.10 11.35 -28.70
C THR A 796 -1.27 10.39 -28.49
N VAL A 797 -2.18 10.40 -29.46
CA VAL A 797 -3.24 9.39 -29.62
C VAL A 797 -3.12 8.79 -31.02
N ALA A 798 -3.76 7.64 -31.28
CA ALA A 798 -3.62 6.93 -32.55
C ALA A 798 -3.82 7.84 -33.79
N ARG A 799 -4.75 8.80 -33.71
CA ARG A 799 -5.07 9.73 -34.80
C ARG A 799 -4.05 10.87 -34.99
N SER A 800 -3.45 11.37 -33.91
CA SER A 800 -2.46 12.46 -33.96
C SER A 800 -1.02 11.94 -34.04
N GLN A 801 -0.82 10.63 -33.93
CA GLN A 801 0.50 10.02 -33.84
C GLN A 801 1.40 10.34 -35.03
N ALA A 802 0.95 10.10 -36.27
CA ALA A 802 1.76 10.34 -37.45
C ALA A 802 2.26 11.79 -37.59
N PRO A 803 1.42 12.84 -37.48
CA PRO A 803 1.89 14.23 -37.54
C PRO A 803 2.76 14.62 -36.33
N VAL A 804 2.49 14.12 -35.12
CA VAL A 804 3.34 14.38 -33.94
C VAL A 804 4.72 13.73 -34.12
N PHE A 805 4.79 12.49 -34.58
CA PHE A 805 6.06 11.81 -34.84
C PHE A 805 6.87 12.49 -35.94
N ALA A 806 6.23 12.92 -37.03
CA ALA A 806 6.90 13.65 -38.11
C ALA A 806 7.54 14.96 -37.59
N PHE A 807 6.89 15.67 -36.68
CA PHE A 807 7.45 16.83 -36.00
C PHE A 807 8.71 16.47 -35.20
N PHE A 808 8.66 15.45 -34.33
CA PHE A 808 9.84 15.06 -33.55
C PHE A 808 10.97 14.52 -34.42
N ALA A 809 10.67 13.69 -35.41
CA ALA A 809 11.65 13.10 -36.30
C ALA A 809 12.44 14.16 -37.09
N SER A 810 11.76 15.23 -37.52
CA SER A 810 12.43 16.38 -38.18
C SER A 810 13.24 17.26 -37.22
N ASN A 811 13.02 17.13 -35.90
CA ASN A 811 13.68 17.93 -34.87
C ASN A 811 14.68 17.14 -34.00
N PHE A 812 14.97 15.87 -34.31
CA PHE A 812 15.91 15.07 -33.50
C PHE A 812 17.32 15.68 -33.42
N ASP A 813 17.83 16.23 -34.53
CA ASP A 813 19.15 16.88 -34.52
C ASP A 813 19.14 18.19 -33.71
N VAL A 814 18.02 18.90 -33.71
CA VAL A 814 17.79 20.13 -32.93
C VAL A 814 17.82 19.78 -31.44
N LEU A 815 17.13 18.72 -31.02
CA LEU A 815 17.12 18.27 -29.62
C LEU A 815 18.51 17.84 -29.14
N ILE A 816 19.28 17.15 -29.99
CA ILE A 816 20.68 16.78 -29.68
C ILE A 816 21.56 18.04 -29.58
N ALA A 817 21.37 19.04 -30.45
CA ALA A 817 22.10 20.31 -30.37
C ALA A 817 21.77 21.07 -29.07
N THR A 818 20.48 21.11 -28.67
CA THR A 818 20.04 21.68 -27.39
C THR A 818 20.66 20.94 -26.20
N GLN A 819 20.74 19.61 -26.24
CA GLN A 819 21.40 18.81 -25.18
C GLN A 819 22.88 19.14 -25.05
N ARG A 820 23.60 19.28 -26.17
CA ARG A 820 25.03 19.61 -26.17
C ARG A 820 25.28 21.03 -25.68
N GLY A 821 24.53 22.01 -26.19
CA GLY A 821 24.67 23.41 -25.79
C GLY A 821 24.25 23.66 -24.33
N GLY A 822 23.25 22.92 -23.85
CA GLY A 822 22.78 22.98 -22.46
C GLY A 822 23.53 22.05 -21.49
N GLY A 823 24.68 21.48 -21.87
CA GLY A 823 25.39 20.49 -21.06
C GLY A 823 25.73 20.96 -19.63
N GLY A 824 25.92 22.27 -19.44
CA GLY A 824 26.14 22.90 -18.13
C GLY A 824 24.90 23.00 -17.24
N SER A 825 23.68 22.95 -17.80
CA SER A 825 22.42 23.10 -17.07
C SER A 825 21.81 21.74 -16.68
N ALA A 826 21.56 21.56 -15.37
CA ALA A 826 20.87 20.38 -14.87
C ALA A 826 19.41 20.28 -15.28
N GLN A 827 18.77 21.42 -15.42
CA GLN A 827 17.38 21.47 -15.81
C GLN A 827 17.20 21.06 -17.28
N ILE A 828 18.05 21.59 -18.19
CA ILE A 828 17.98 21.25 -19.62
C ILE A 828 18.29 19.77 -19.84
N SER A 829 19.39 19.26 -19.28
CA SER A 829 19.76 17.84 -19.38
C SER A 829 18.62 16.92 -18.93
N LYS A 830 18.10 17.14 -17.71
CA LYS A 830 16.99 16.38 -17.15
C LYS A 830 15.75 16.40 -18.05
N LEU A 831 15.42 17.55 -18.63
CA LEU A 831 14.24 17.70 -19.48
C LEU A 831 14.40 17.03 -20.84
N VAL A 832 15.60 17.06 -21.46
CA VAL A 832 15.87 16.30 -22.70
C VAL A 832 15.73 14.80 -22.45
N LEU A 833 16.27 14.29 -21.34
CA LEU A 833 16.15 12.87 -20.98
C LEU A 833 14.69 12.47 -20.78
N ARG A 834 13.92 13.27 -20.02
CA ARG A 834 12.49 13.03 -19.80
C ARG A 834 11.65 13.16 -21.06
N LEU A 835 11.96 14.10 -21.94
CA LEU A 835 11.30 14.25 -23.23
C LEU A 835 11.51 13.00 -24.08
N THR A 836 12.75 12.50 -24.14
CA THR A 836 13.07 11.32 -24.93
C THR A 836 12.42 10.07 -24.34
N GLU A 837 12.43 9.91 -23.01
CA GLU A 837 11.68 8.86 -22.30
C GLU A 837 10.18 8.89 -22.66
N GLU A 838 9.55 10.06 -22.56
CA GLU A 838 8.12 10.23 -22.87
C GLU A 838 7.82 10.02 -24.35
N LEU A 839 8.73 10.43 -25.24
CA LEU A 839 8.59 10.18 -26.67
C LEU A 839 8.58 8.68 -26.95
N VAL A 840 9.52 7.91 -26.40
CA VAL A 840 9.54 6.45 -26.57
C VAL A 840 8.27 5.85 -25.99
N ALA A 841 7.91 6.19 -24.75
CA ALA A 841 6.75 5.61 -24.08
C ALA A 841 5.42 5.85 -24.82
N ASN A 842 5.24 7.00 -25.47
CA ASN A 842 3.98 7.36 -26.13
C ASN A 842 3.96 7.08 -27.64
N GLN A 843 5.11 6.92 -28.29
CA GLN A 843 5.18 6.66 -29.74
C GLN A 843 5.38 5.19 -30.06
N ALA A 844 6.15 4.46 -29.26
CA ALA A 844 6.67 3.13 -29.58
C ALA A 844 5.60 2.12 -30.04
N CYS A 845 4.43 2.11 -29.40
CA CYS A 845 3.34 1.17 -29.71
C CYS A 845 2.69 1.39 -31.08
N PHE A 846 2.98 2.49 -31.77
CA PHE A 846 2.40 2.83 -33.07
C PHE A 846 3.40 2.72 -34.24
N LEU A 847 4.69 2.50 -33.97
CA LEU A 847 5.73 2.64 -34.99
C LEU A 847 5.92 1.38 -35.83
N GLY A 848 5.96 1.55 -37.15
CA GLY A 848 6.53 0.55 -38.06
C GLY A 848 8.07 0.53 -38.03
N PRO A 849 8.72 -0.46 -38.69
CA PRO A 849 10.16 -0.71 -38.58
C PRO A 849 11.07 0.49 -38.89
N THR A 850 10.74 1.29 -39.91
CA THR A 850 11.53 2.47 -40.31
C THR A 850 11.48 3.59 -39.26
N HIS A 851 10.30 3.85 -38.68
CA HIS A 851 10.15 4.86 -37.63
C HIS A 851 10.76 4.40 -36.30
N ALA A 852 10.62 3.12 -35.97
CA ALA A 852 11.27 2.50 -34.81
C ALA A 852 12.80 2.63 -34.90
N THR A 853 13.36 2.46 -36.10
CA THR A 853 14.80 2.64 -36.36
C THR A 853 15.27 4.07 -36.09
N ALA A 854 14.51 5.07 -36.57
CA ALA A 854 14.84 6.47 -36.34
C ALA A 854 14.81 6.82 -34.85
N LEU A 855 13.81 6.33 -34.13
CA LEU A 855 13.66 6.54 -32.69
C LEU A 855 14.76 5.86 -31.88
N CYS A 856 15.08 4.59 -32.16
CA CYS A 856 16.16 3.85 -31.49
C CYS A 856 17.52 4.54 -31.69
N ARG A 857 17.80 5.03 -32.91
CA ARG A 857 19.01 5.81 -33.19
C ARG A 857 19.05 7.11 -32.40
N HIS A 858 17.92 7.80 -32.27
CA HIS A 858 17.84 9.01 -31.46
C HIS A 858 18.09 8.72 -29.97
N VAL A 859 17.49 7.66 -29.42
CA VAL A 859 17.71 7.20 -28.04
C VAL A 859 19.20 6.97 -27.76
N LEU A 860 19.88 6.19 -28.61
CA LEU A 860 21.33 5.97 -28.45
C LEU A 860 22.13 7.26 -28.47
N ARG A 861 21.85 8.15 -29.43
CA ARG A 861 22.53 9.45 -29.51
C ARG A 861 22.32 10.31 -28.26
N VAL A 862 21.13 10.28 -27.66
CA VAL A 862 20.85 10.98 -26.39
C VAL A 862 21.67 10.39 -25.24
N VAL A 863 21.70 9.06 -25.12
CA VAL A 863 22.48 8.33 -24.09
C VAL A 863 23.98 8.62 -24.24
N GLU A 864 24.53 8.48 -25.45
CA GLU A 864 25.93 8.72 -25.76
C GLU A 864 26.33 10.19 -25.54
N THR A 865 25.47 11.13 -25.95
CA THR A 865 25.71 12.57 -25.74
C THR A 865 25.72 12.91 -24.25
N TYR A 866 24.84 12.30 -23.45
CA TYR A 866 24.83 12.49 -22.00
C TYR A 866 26.11 11.94 -21.35
N ALA A 867 26.46 10.69 -21.64
CA ALA A 867 27.64 10.05 -21.05
C ALA A 867 28.96 10.70 -21.48
N GLY A 868 29.06 11.15 -22.74
CA GLY A 868 30.22 11.86 -23.27
C GLY A 868 30.38 13.28 -22.72
N GLY A 869 29.31 13.89 -22.20
CA GLY A 869 29.33 15.24 -21.62
C GLY A 869 29.96 15.31 -20.21
N GLY A 870 30.38 14.19 -19.62
CA GLY A 870 30.92 14.12 -18.26
C GLY A 870 29.89 14.31 -17.14
N ARG A 871 28.64 14.58 -17.51
CA ARG A 871 27.48 14.72 -16.63
C ARG A 871 27.06 13.35 -16.09
N GLY A 872 26.80 13.26 -14.80
CA GLY A 872 26.55 11.98 -14.11
C GLY A 872 27.78 11.28 -13.53
N ARG A 873 29.01 11.76 -13.78
CA ARG A 873 30.20 11.27 -13.05
C ARG A 873 30.27 11.92 -11.67
N VAL A 874 30.07 11.12 -10.62
CA VAL A 874 30.23 11.56 -9.23
C VAL A 874 31.72 11.59 -8.88
N GLY A 875 32.41 12.70 -9.18
CA GLY A 875 33.83 12.90 -8.84
C GLY A 875 34.09 13.24 -7.37
N ALA A 876 35.34 13.08 -6.91
CA ALA A 876 35.79 13.32 -5.53
C ALA A 876 35.96 14.81 -5.14
N GLY A 877 35.33 15.75 -5.85
CA GLY A 877 35.46 17.18 -5.58
C GLY A 877 34.68 17.63 -4.34
N GLU A 878 35.32 18.43 -3.49
CA GLU A 878 34.75 19.00 -2.27
C GLU A 878 33.73 20.11 -2.60
N GLY A 879 32.50 19.97 -2.06
CA GLY A 879 31.39 20.93 -2.22
C GLY A 879 30.28 20.45 -3.17
N GLY A 880 29.04 20.33 -2.67
CA GLY A 880 27.84 20.03 -3.47
C GLY A 880 27.68 18.57 -3.95
N ARG A 881 28.46 17.61 -3.41
CA ARG A 881 28.39 16.19 -3.80
C ARG A 881 26.99 15.60 -3.64
N ALA A 882 26.31 15.87 -2.53
CA ALA A 882 24.99 15.32 -2.24
C ALA A 882 23.93 15.71 -3.29
N GLU A 883 23.90 16.98 -3.71
CA GLU A 883 22.98 17.43 -4.77
C GLU A 883 23.35 16.83 -6.13
N ARG A 884 24.65 16.76 -6.46
CA ARG A 884 25.11 16.08 -7.70
C ARG A 884 24.73 14.60 -7.74
N VAL A 885 24.79 13.90 -6.60
CA VAL A 885 24.36 12.49 -6.49
C VAL A 885 22.85 12.38 -6.71
N LYS A 886 22.04 13.25 -6.09
CA LYS A 886 20.58 13.26 -6.30
C LYS A 886 20.20 13.57 -7.75
N GLU A 887 20.92 14.47 -8.40
CA GLU A 887 20.74 14.78 -9.82
C GLU A 887 21.12 13.59 -10.71
N ALA A 888 22.32 13.04 -10.52
CA ALA A 888 22.80 11.86 -11.25
C ALA A 888 21.84 10.67 -11.09
N TYR A 889 21.31 10.44 -9.89
CA TYR A 889 20.26 9.44 -9.65
C TYR A 889 19.05 9.67 -10.56
N LYS A 890 18.51 10.90 -10.63
CA LYS A 890 17.33 11.21 -11.46
C LYS A 890 17.62 11.04 -12.96
N GLU A 891 18.82 11.43 -13.40
CA GLU A 891 19.24 11.38 -14.81
C GLU A 891 19.53 9.95 -15.26
N VAL A 892 20.35 9.19 -14.52
CA VAL A 892 20.66 7.77 -14.80
C VAL A 892 19.38 6.93 -14.77
N LYS A 893 18.46 7.23 -13.84
CA LYS A 893 17.15 6.57 -13.82
C LYS A 893 16.37 6.80 -15.12
N ALA A 894 16.32 8.04 -15.62
CA ALA A 894 15.64 8.36 -16.87
C ALA A 894 16.26 7.62 -18.07
N LEU A 895 17.60 7.51 -18.13
CA LEU A 895 18.29 6.72 -19.15
C LEU A 895 17.86 5.25 -19.12
N LEU A 896 17.82 4.64 -17.93
CA LEU A 896 17.35 3.27 -17.79
C LEU A 896 15.88 3.12 -18.19
N ARG A 897 15.00 4.08 -17.85
CA ARG A 897 13.55 4.00 -18.21
C ARG A 897 13.37 4.04 -19.71
N MET A 898 14.12 4.93 -20.37
CA MET A 898 14.13 5.03 -21.82
C MET A 898 14.54 3.70 -22.47
N LEU A 899 15.61 3.05 -21.99
CA LEU A 899 16.02 1.73 -22.48
C LEU A 899 14.95 0.66 -22.21
N THR A 900 14.32 0.67 -21.03
CA THR A 900 13.20 -0.25 -20.72
C THR A 900 12.02 -0.06 -21.67
N HIS A 901 11.64 1.19 -21.97
CA HIS A 901 10.57 1.47 -22.93
C HIS A 901 10.90 1.02 -24.35
N VAL A 902 12.17 1.13 -24.76
CA VAL A 902 12.65 0.60 -26.04
C VAL A 902 12.50 -0.92 -26.09
N VAL A 903 12.90 -1.65 -25.05
CA VAL A 903 12.72 -3.12 -25.02
C VAL A 903 11.24 -3.52 -25.12
N ASN A 904 10.36 -2.86 -24.34
CA ASN A 904 8.94 -3.18 -24.34
C ASN A 904 8.25 -2.92 -25.69
N SER A 905 8.87 -2.11 -26.57
CA SER A 905 8.35 -1.86 -27.93
C SER A 905 8.56 -3.03 -28.89
N ASP A 906 9.50 -3.93 -28.61
CA ASP A 906 9.84 -5.08 -29.46
C ASP A 906 8.76 -6.18 -29.39
N ASN A 907 8.05 -6.30 -28.26
CA ASN A 907 7.01 -7.32 -28.02
C ASN A 907 5.81 -7.24 -28.99
N GLY A 908 5.67 -6.18 -29.78
CA GLY A 908 4.64 -6.05 -30.83
C GLY A 908 5.12 -6.37 -32.25
N LEU A 909 6.42 -6.63 -32.47
CA LEU A 909 7.05 -6.73 -33.80
C LEU A 909 7.43 -8.16 -34.22
N ASP A 910 7.15 -9.16 -33.37
CA ASP A 910 7.49 -10.57 -33.55
C ASP A 910 6.24 -11.49 -33.57
N HIS A 911 5.19 -11.09 -34.29
CA HIS A 911 4.24 -12.07 -34.84
C HIS A 911 4.68 -12.47 -36.26
N ASP A 912 5.77 -13.22 -36.35
CA ASP A 912 5.87 -14.26 -37.37
C ASP A 912 4.86 -15.36 -36.96
N GLU A 913 3.58 -15.11 -37.27
CA GLU A 913 2.64 -16.21 -37.45
C GLU A 913 3.27 -17.14 -38.50
N VAL A 914 3.52 -18.37 -38.08
CA VAL A 914 3.53 -19.53 -38.97
C VAL A 914 2.13 -19.58 -39.61
N GLY A 915 1.93 -18.79 -40.65
CA GLY A 915 0.65 -18.58 -41.30
C GLY A 915 0.40 -19.65 -42.36
N GLU A 916 -0.43 -20.63 -42.02
CA GLU A 916 -1.39 -21.11 -43.01
C GLU A 916 -2.51 -20.08 -43.14
N GLY A 917 -2.45 -19.31 -44.23
CA GLY A 917 -3.62 -18.79 -44.94
C GLY A 917 -4.33 -17.57 -44.34
N ARG A 918 -4.00 -16.39 -44.86
CA ARG A 918 -5.01 -15.38 -45.27
C ARG A 918 -4.44 -14.40 -46.28
N VAL A 919 -5.02 -14.45 -47.49
CA VAL A 919 -4.73 -13.58 -48.63
C VAL A 919 -5.51 -12.28 -48.45
N ALA A 920 -4.84 -11.13 -48.53
CA ALA A 920 -5.48 -9.85 -48.84
C ALA A 920 -4.61 -9.06 -49.83
N ASN A 921 -5.26 -8.62 -50.89
CA ASN A 921 -4.71 -8.01 -52.11
C ASN A 921 -3.98 -6.67 -51.89
N GLY A 922 -2.85 -6.53 -52.59
CA GLY A 922 -2.63 -5.40 -53.52
C GLY A 922 -1.99 -4.12 -52.97
N MET A 923 -0.66 -4.07 -52.92
CA MET A 923 0.15 -3.06 -53.62
C MET A 923 1.63 -3.49 -53.58
N THR A 924 2.31 -3.46 -54.74
CA THR A 924 3.70 -3.89 -54.92
C THR A 924 4.70 -3.09 -54.06
N PRO A 925 5.64 -3.73 -53.33
CA PRO A 925 6.76 -3.03 -52.72
C PRO A 925 7.89 -2.85 -53.75
N GLY A 926 8.19 -1.60 -54.09
CA GLY A 926 9.47 -1.23 -54.70
C GLY A 926 10.58 -1.39 -53.67
N GLY A 927 11.64 -2.08 -54.06
CA GLY A 927 12.72 -2.54 -53.20
C GLY A 927 13.49 -1.45 -52.46
N GLY A 928 13.80 -1.78 -51.21
CA GLY A 928 14.82 -1.18 -50.37
C GLY A 928 14.88 -2.03 -49.11
N ASP A 929 15.94 -2.81 -48.93
CA ASP A 929 16.24 -3.56 -47.71
C ASP A 929 16.30 -2.58 -46.52
N ALA A 930 15.16 -2.34 -45.88
CA ALA A 930 15.10 -1.65 -44.60
C ALA A 930 15.50 -2.67 -43.53
N GLN A 931 16.80 -2.74 -43.26
CA GLN A 931 17.39 -3.59 -42.23
C GLN A 931 16.63 -3.41 -40.89
N LYS A 932 15.90 -4.46 -40.45
CA LYS A 932 15.17 -4.49 -39.17
C LYS A 932 16.17 -4.17 -38.05
N VAL A 933 15.88 -3.14 -37.25
CA VAL A 933 16.74 -2.78 -36.11
C VAL A 933 16.66 -3.87 -35.05
N ASP A 934 17.83 -4.35 -34.63
CA ASP A 934 17.94 -5.24 -33.47
C ASP A 934 17.79 -4.42 -32.19
N VAL A 935 16.57 -4.37 -31.65
CA VAL A 935 16.21 -3.61 -30.43
C VAL A 935 17.03 -4.07 -29.23
N ALA A 936 17.27 -5.37 -29.09
CA ALA A 936 18.10 -5.89 -28.01
C ALA A 936 19.55 -5.42 -28.13
N GLN A 937 20.12 -5.37 -29.34
CA GLN A 937 21.45 -4.82 -29.58
C GLN A 937 21.52 -3.34 -29.20
N VAL A 938 20.50 -2.54 -29.55
CA VAL A 938 20.38 -1.13 -29.15
C VAL A 938 20.41 -1.00 -27.62
N VAL A 939 19.69 -1.86 -26.91
CA VAL A 939 19.61 -1.80 -25.44
C VAL A 939 20.91 -2.25 -24.79
N PHE A 940 21.58 -3.29 -25.31
CA PHE A 940 22.90 -3.70 -24.81
C PHE A 940 23.97 -2.62 -25.04
N LEU A 941 23.95 -1.94 -26.18
CA LEU A 941 24.82 -0.79 -26.45
C LEU A 941 24.54 0.37 -25.48
N GLY A 942 23.24 0.68 -25.25
CA GLY A 942 22.83 1.68 -24.27
C GLY A 942 23.27 1.34 -22.85
N LEU A 943 23.09 0.09 -22.42
CA LEU A 943 23.55 -0.40 -21.12
C LEU A 943 25.07 -0.30 -20.98
N ASN A 944 25.84 -0.63 -22.02
CA ASN A 944 27.29 -0.48 -22.00
C ASN A 944 27.74 0.98 -21.72
N VAL A 945 26.94 1.96 -22.17
CA VAL A 945 27.19 3.38 -21.90
C VAL A 945 26.70 3.80 -20.50
N VAL A 946 25.60 3.23 -20.02
CA VAL A 946 24.97 3.60 -18.73
C VAL A 946 25.65 2.95 -17.53
N ILE A 947 26.11 1.70 -17.63
CA ILE A 947 26.70 0.95 -16.51
C ILE A 947 27.86 1.70 -15.83
N PRO A 948 28.82 2.30 -16.55
CA PRO A 948 29.90 3.07 -15.93
C PRO A 948 29.43 4.31 -15.15
N LEU A 949 28.19 4.76 -15.35
CA LEU A 949 27.58 5.88 -14.61
C LEU A 949 26.91 5.41 -13.31
N ILE A 950 26.61 4.11 -13.18
CA ILE A 950 26.01 3.51 -11.99
C ILE A 950 27.13 3.23 -10.99
N THR A 951 27.21 4.05 -9.94
CA THR A 951 28.17 3.88 -8.84
C THR A 951 27.51 3.18 -7.65
N ASP A 952 28.31 2.62 -6.73
CA ASP A 952 27.81 2.01 -5.50
C ASP A 952 26.94 2.98 -4.68
N GLU A 953 27.30 4.26 -4.65
CA GLU A 953 26.52 5.33 -3.99
C GLU A 953 25.17 5.59 -4.67
N LEU A 954 25.06 5.38 -6.00
CA LEU A 954 23.78 5.48 -6.69
C LEU A 954 22.90 4.23 -6.48
N LEU A 955 23.51 3.07 -6.30
CA LEU A 955 22.78 1.82 -6.02
C LEU A 955 22.18 1.80 -4.60
N THR A 956 22.60 2.69 -3.69
CA THR A 956 21.91 2.87 -2.41
C THR A 956 20.51 3.44 -2.55
N PHE A 957 20.14 4.00 -3.73
CA PHE A 957 18.78 4.43 -4.01
C PHE A 957 17.95 3.24 -4.54
N PRO A 958 17.00 2.69 -3.75
CA PRO A 958 16.34 1.42 -4.08
C PRO A 958 15.63 1.46 -5.43
N LYS A 959 14.93 2.56 -5.72
CA LYS A 959 14.20 2.74 -6.98
C LYS A 959 15.09 2.72 -8.23
N LEU A 960 16.37 3.09 -8.13
CA LEU A 960 17.31 2.96 -9.25
C LEU A 960 17.83 1.53 -9.34
N CYS A 961 18.21 0.96 -8.19
CA CYS A 961 18.71 -0.41 -8.07
C CYS A 961 17.73 -1.42 -8.68
N HIS A 962 16.48 -1.45 -8.22
CA HIS A 962 15.44 -2.33 -8.78
C HIS A 962 15.23 -2.10 -10.27
N GLN A 963 15.21 -0.84 -10.73
CA GLN A 963 14.97 -0.57 -12.14
C GLN A 963 16.12 -1.09 -13.03
N TYR A 964 17.35 -1.01 -12.55
CA TYR A 964 18.51 -1.54 -13.24
C TYR A 964 18.49 -3.07 -13.28
N PHE A 965 18.27 -3.73 -12.13
CA PHE A 965 18.23 -5.19 -12.04
C PHE A 965 17.01 -5.80 -12.74
N SER A 966 15.85 -5.14 -12.71
CA SER A 966 14.67 -5.53 -13.47
C SER A 966 14.93 -5.49 -14.98
N LEU A 967 15.52 -4.41 -15.51
CA LEU A 967 15.90 -4.32 -16.91
C LEU A 967 16.95 -5.39 -17.28
N LEU A 968 17.97 -5.58 -16.44
CA LEU A 968 19.00 -6.59 -16.66
C LEU A 968 18.39 -8.00 -16.71
N ALA A 969 17.57 -8.34 -15.73
CA ALA A 969 16.90 -9.64 -15.64
C ALA A 969 16.03 -9.90 -16.87
N HIS A 970 15.23 -8.91 -17.27
CA HIS A 970 14.40 -9.00 -18.47
C HIS A 970 15.25 -9.22 -19.75
N MET A 971 16.36 -8.50 -19.91
CA MET A 971 17.26 -8.67 -21.05
C MET A 971 17.92 -10.06 -21.11
N LEU A 972 18.31 -10.61 -19.96
CA LEU A 972 18.90 -11.95 -19.85
C LEU A 972 17.85 -13.06 -20.06
N GLU A 973 16.60 -12.81 -19.67
CA GLU A 973 15.50 -13.76 -19.83
C GLU A 973 14.94 -13.79 -21.25
N ALA A 974 14.71 -12.62 -21.85
CA ALA A 974 14.13 -12.51 -23.19
C ALA A 974 15.14 -12.81 -24.30
N TYR A 975 16.42 -12.45 -24.13
CA TYR A 975 17.43 -12.54 -25.20
C TYR A 975 18.73 -13.28 -24.81
N PRO A 976 18.69 -14.45 -24.16
CA PRO A 976 19.90 -15.13 -23.67
C PRO A 976 20.87 -15.53 -24.79
N GLY A 977 20.37 -15.82 -26.00
CA GLY A 977 21.21 -16.09 -27.17
C GLY A 977 22.02 -14.87 -27.62
N LYS A 978 21.44 -13.66 -27.52
CA LYS A 978 22.15 -12.41 -27.83
C LYS A 978 23.17 -12.08 -26.74
N VAL A 979 22.87 -12.39 -25.47
CA VAL A 979 23.83 -12.28 -24.35
C VAL A 979 25.05 -13.17 -24.60
N ALA A 980 24.85 -14.40 -25.06
CA ALA A 980 25.93 -15.33 -25.39
C ALA A 980 26.81 -14.84 -26.57
N ALA A 981 26.25 -13.99 -27.45
CA ALA A 981 26.96 -13.40 -28.59
C ALA A 981 27.65 -12.05 -28.26
N LEU A 982 27.55 -11.55 -27.03
CA LEU A 982 28.15 -10.27 -26.64
C LEU A 982 29.69 -10.34 -26.64
N PRO A 983 30.37 -9.19 -26.85
CA PRO A 983 31.81 -9.06 -26.61
C PRO A 983 32.17 -9.45 -25.16
N PRO A 984 33.35 -10.08 -24.92
CA PRO A 984 33.76 -10.55 -23.60
C PRO A 984 33.71 -9.48 -22.50
N ASP A 985 34.13 -8.26 -22.80
CA ASP A 985 34.18 -7.16 -21.82
C ASP A 985 32.79 -6.79 -21.31
N LEU A 986 31.82 -6.68 -22.23
CA LEU A 986 30.44 -6.38 -21.88
C LEU A 986 29.79 -7.56 -21.16
N PHE A 987 29.99 -8.79 -21.63
CA PHE A 987 29.51 -9.99 -20.94
C PHE A 987 30.00 -10.06 -19.49
N ASN A 988 31.31 -9.86 -19.27
CA ASN A 988 31.91 -9.90 -17.95
C ASN A 988 31.37 -8.78 -17.04
N THR A 989 31.14 -7.60 -17.60
CA THR A 989 30.51 -6.49 -16.86
C THR A 989 29.11 -6.86 -16.38
N LEU A 990 28.26 -7.44 -17.25
CA LEU A 990 26.91 -7.88 -16.87
C LEU A 990 26.94 -8.99 -15.81
N MET A 991 27.88 -9.93 -15.92
CA MET A 991 28.05 -11.00 -14.93
C MET A 991 28.59 -10.49 -13.59
N GLY A 992 29.43 -9.45 -13.60
CA GLY A 992 29.88 -8.76 -12.38
C GLY A 992 28.72 -8.07 -11.66
N THR A 993 27.84 -7.40 -12.42
CA THR A 993 26.58 -6.86 -11.88
C THR A 993 25.71 -7.96 -11.27
N LEU A 994 25.58 -9.09 -11.97
CA LEU A 994 24.78 -10.20 -11.49
C LEU A 994 25.31 -10.77 -10.17
N ASP A 995 26.65 -10.92 -10.03
CA ASP A 995 27.30 -11.32 -8.79
C ASP A 995 26.98 -10.34 -7.63
N PHE A 996 27.08 -9.03 -7.88
CA PHE A 996 26.68 -8.01 -6.90
C PHE A 996 25.21 -8.16 -6.47
N GLY A 997 24.29 -8.32 -7.43
CA GLY A 997 22.86 -8.44 -7.16
C GLY A 997 22.49 -9.69 -6.36
N LEU A 998 23.16 -10.82 -6.60
CA LEU A 998 22.95 -12.07 -5.85
C LEU A 998 23.35 -11.96 -4.36
N LYS A 999 24.30 -11.06 -4.05
CA LYS A 999 24.80 -10.81 -2.68
C LYS A 999 24.07 -9.65 -1.99
N HIS A 1000 23.10 -9.04 -2.66
CA HIS A 1000 22.48 -7.82 -2.17
C HIS A 1000 21.67 -8.06 -0.87
N ALA A 1001 21.60 -7.03 -0.02
CA ALA A 1001 20.86 -7.10 1.23
C ALA A 1001 19.34 -7.10 1.01
N ASP A 1002 18.89 -6.35 0.01
CA ASP A 1002 17.48 -6.35 -0.40
C ASP A 1002 17.12 -7.63 -1.18
N ALA A 1003 16.03 -8.25 -0.75
CA ALA A 1003 15.56 -9.54 -1.25
C ALA A 1003 14.99 -9.43 -2.66
N GLU A 1004 14.40 -8.30 -3.05
CA GLU A 1004 13.83 -8.15 -4.40
C GLU A 1004 14.93 -8.03 -5.47
N THR A 1005 15.98 -7.24 -5.21
CA THR A 1005 17.18 -7.19 -6.08
C THR A 1005 17.85 -8.57 -6.22
N SER A 1006 17.94 -9.30 -5.10
CA SER A 1006 18.45 -10.68 -5.10
C SER A 1006 17.56 -11.61 -5.92
N ARG A 1007 16.23 -11.45 -5.83
CA ARG A 1007 15.24 -12.25 -6.59
C ARG A 1007 15.32 -12.01 -8.09
N GLU A 1008 15.43 -10.75 -8.51
CA GLU A 1008 15.61 -10.38 -9.93
C GLU A 1008 16.91 -10.97 -10.49
N SER A 1009 17.99 -10.88 -9.71
CA SER A 1009 19.30 -11.48 -10.05
C SER A 1009 19.21 -13.02 -10.15
N LEU A 1010 18.50 -13.67 -9.23
CA LEU A 1010 18.26 -15.12 -9.29
C LEU A 1010 17.43 -15.50 -10.53
N SER A 1011 16.43 -14.69 -10.92
CA SER A 1011 15.65 -14.91 -12.14
C SER A 1011 16.54 -14.83 -13.38
N ALA A 1012 17.38 -13.80 -13.46
CA ALA A 1012 18.34 -13.62 -14.55
C ALA A 1012 19.32 -14.79 -14.64
N LEU A 1013 19.86 -15.25 -13.50
CA LEU A 1013 20.74 -16.41 -13.43
C LEU A 1013 20.01 -17.70 -13.86
N ALA A 1014 18.76 -17.89 -13.43
CA ALA A 1014 17.95 -19.04 -13.81
C ALA A 1014 17.72 -19.10 -15.32
N ALA A 1015 17.45 -17.96 -15.97
CA ALA A 1015 17.31 -17.88 -17.41
C ALA A 1015 18.61 -18.25 -18.14
N MET A 1016 19.74 -17.67 -17.73
CA MET A 1016 21.05 -17.96 -18.33
C MET A 1016 21.47 -19.42 -18.15
N ALA A 1017 21.27 -19.99 -16.96
CA ALA A 1017 21.56 -21.39 -16.69
C ALA A 1017 20.63 -22.32 -17.49
N SER A 1018 19.33 -22.00 -17.58
CA SER A 1018 18.38 -22.78 -18.38
C SER A 1018 18.71 -22.74 -19.87
N PHE A 1019 19.13 -21.58 -20.39
CA PHE A 1019 19.58 -21.44 -21.77
C PHE A 1019 20.84 -22.26 -22.05
N HIS A 1020 21.85 -22.18 -21.17
CA HIS A 1020 23.07 -22.97 -21.31
C HIS A 1020 22.78 -24.47 -21.27
N HIS A 1021 21.97 -24.91 -20.31
CA HIS A 1021 21.55 -26.31 -20.18
C HIS A 1021 20.82 -26.82 -21.43
N SER A 1022 19.84 -26.05 -21.92
CA SER A 1022 19.04 -26.45 -23.08
C SER A 1022 19.89 -26.46 -24.36
N SER A 1023 20.78 -25.49 -24.52
CA SER A 1023 21.68 -25.40 -25.67
C SER A 1023 22.68 -26.56 -25.70
N THR A 1024 23.28 -26.89 -24.56
CA THR A 1024 24.24 -28.00 -24.46
C THR A 1024 23.59 -29.35 -24.75
N ILE A 1025 22.36 -29.58 -24.27
CA ILE A 1025 21.58 -30.78 -24.63
C ILE A 1025 21.27 -30.82 -26.14
N ALA A 1026 20.98 -29.67 -26.75
CA ALA A 1026 20.74 -29.55 -28.19
C ALA A 1026 22.02 -29.61 -29.04
N GLY A 1027 23.20 -29.84 -28.44
CA GLY A 1027 24.50 -29.88 -29.15
C GLY A 1027 25.01 -28.50 -29.60
N GLN A 1028 24.44 -27.41 -29.08
CA GLN A 1028 24.85 -26.04 -29.33
C GLN A 1028 25.83 -25.55 -28.25
N PRO A 1029 26.70 -24.56 -28.54
CA PRO A 1029 27.73 -24.11 -27.59
C PRO A 1029 27.17 -23.41 -26.33
N GLY A 1030 25.90 -22.98 -26.33
CA GLY A 1030 25.31 -22.22 -25.23
C GLY A 1030 26.09 -20.92 -25.00
N LEU A 1031 26.66 -20.74 -23.79
CA LEU A 1031 27.53 -19.60 -23.48
C LEU A 1031 28.94 -19.71 -24.11
N GLY A 1032 29.32 -20.88 -24.63
CA GLY A 1032 30.59 -21.09 -25.32
C GLY A 1032 31.80 -20.66 -24.50
N ALA A 1033 32.69 -19.85 -25.10
CA ALA A 1033 33.91 -19.37 -24.47
C ALA A 1033 33.66 -18.52 -23.20
N HIS A 1034 32.47 -17.93 -23.05
CA HIS A 1034 32.14 -17.11 -21.87
C HIS A 1034 31.99 -17.92 -20.58
N ASN A 1035 31.71 -19.23 -20.67
CA ASN A 1035 31.69 -20.13 -19.50
C ASN A 1035 33.03 -20.89 -19.31
N ALA A 1036 34.08 -20.54 -20.08
CA ALA A 1036 35.38 -21.19 -19.91
C ALA A 1036 36.00 -20.87 -18.53
N PRO A 1037 36.77 -21.81 -17.95
CA PRO A 1037 37.51 -21.57 -16.70
C PRO A 1037 38.50 -20.41 -16.85
N THR A 1038 38.51 -19.50 -15.88
CA THR A 1038 39.43 -18.35 -15.87
C THR A 1038 40.19 -18.23 -14.54
N PRO A 1039 41.46 -17.78 -14.54
CA PRO A 1039 42.25 -17.63 -13.31
C PRO A 1039 41.62 -16.65 -12.31
N GLU A 1040 41.02 -15.57 -12.81
CA GLU A 1040 40.35 -14.53 -12.01
C GLU A 1040 39.18 -15.07 -11.19
N ARG A 1041 38.55 -16.15 -11.66
CA ARG A 1041 37.43 -16.82 -10.98
C ARG A 1041 37.86 -18.10 -10.26
N GLY A 1042 39.16 -18.30 -10.01
CA GLY A 1042 39.66 -19.50 -9.34
C GLY A 1042 39.63 -20.76 -10.22
N ASN A 1043 39.85 -20.61 -11.53
CA ASN A 1043 39.81 -21.67 -12.53
C ASN A 1043 38.47 -22.42 -12.63
N VAL A 1044 37.35 -21.71 -12.41
CA VAL A 1044 35.99 -22.22 -12.70
C VAL A 1044 35.27 -21.35 -13.73
N GLY A 1045 34.25 -21.92 -14.37
CA GLY A 1045 33.34 -21.20 -15.27
C GLY A 1045 32.47 -20.18 -14.52
N VAL A 1046 31.85 -19.26 -15.25
CA VAL A 1046 31.02 -18.21 -14.64
C VAL A 1046 29.80 -18.77 -13.91
N LEU A 1047 29.16 -19.79 -14.49
CA LEU A 1047 27.97 -20.41 -13.89
C LEU A 1047 28.32 -21.17 -12.62
N ALA A 1048 29.46 -21.88 -12.60
CA ALA A 1048 29.99 -22.53 -11.41
C ALA A 1048 30.26 -21.53 -10.27
N HIS A 1049 30.90 -20.39 -10.57
CA HIS A 1049 31.13 -19.32 -9.60
C HIS A 1049 29.82 -18.79 -9.00
N LEU A 1050 28.86 -18.42 -9.86
CA LEU A 1050 27.57 -17.87 -9.40
C LEU A 1050 26.75 -18.91 -8.61
N MET A 1051 26.83 -20.20 -8.97
CA MET A 1051 26.21 -21.27 -8.17
C MET A 1051 26.79 -21.32 -6.75
N ARG A 1052 28.12 -21.20 -6.59
CA ARG A 1052 28.75 -21.15 -5.26
C ARG A 1052 28.30 -19.93 -4.46
N VAL A 1053 28.17 -18.77 -5.10
CA VAL A 1053 27.64 -17.55 -4.47
C VAL A 1053 26.22 -17.79 -3.93
N VAL A 1054 25.33 -18.34 -4.75
CA VAL A 1054 23.94 -18.61 -4.34
C VAL A 1054 23.88 -19.62 -3.19
N LEU A 1055 24.59 -20.74 -3.28
CA LEU A 1055 24.61 -21.76 -2.22
C LEU A 1055 25.18 -21.21 -0.92
N ASN A 1056 26.27 -20.43 -0.98
CA ASN A 1056 26.85 -19.82 0.21
C ASN A 1056 25.89 -18.84 0.88
N ARG A 1057 25.25 -17.98 0.09
CA ARG A 1057 24.26 -17.00 0.55
C ARG A 1057 23.07 -17.69 1.22
N LEU A 1058 22.56 -18.78 0.66
CA LEU A 1058 21.43 -19.50 1.24
C LEU A 1058 21.79 -20.30 2.49
N ILE A 1059 22.96 -20.94 2.53
CA ILE A 1059 23.30 -21.89 3.58
C ILE A 1059 23.93 -21.18 4.79
N PHE A 1060 24.90 -20.28 4.55
CA PHE A 1060 25.75 -19.72 5.61
C PHE A 1060 25.32 -18.32 6.05
N GLU A 1061 24.76 -17.52 5.15
CA GLU A 1061 24.38 -16.14 5.46
C GLU A 1061 22.91 -16.04 5.87
N ASP A 1062 22.52 -14.94 6.53
CA ASP A 1062 21.14 -14.60 6.92
C ASP A 1062 20.25 -14.22 5.72
N ALA A 1063 20.21 -15.06 4.68
CA ALA A 1063 19.31 -14.89 3.55
C ALA A 1063 17.87 -15.25 3.92
N SER A 1064 16.90 -14.42 3.51
CA SER A 1064 15.47 -14.69 3.70
C SER A 1064 15.09 -16.05 3.09
N MET A 1065 14.23 -16.81 3.79
CA MET A 1065 13.62 -18.02 3.23
C MET A 1065 12.76 -17.71 2.00
N ASP A 1066 12.34 -16.46 1.81
CA ASP A 1066 11.60 -16.00 0.62
C ASP A 1066 12.40 -16.11 -0.67
N LEU A 1067 13.75 -16.19 -0.58
CA LEU A 1067 14.63 -16.38 -1.73
C LEU A 1067 14.72 -17.85 -2.16
N ALA A 1068 14.25 -18.79 -1.35
CA ALA A 1068 14.44 -20.23 -1.58
C ALA A 1068 13.84 -20.68 -2.91
N GLU A 1069 12.67 -20.16 -3.30
CA GLU A 1069 12.03 -20.55 -4.56
C GLU A 1069 12.79 -20.06 -5.79
N SER A 1070 13.12 -18.77 -5.84
CA SER A 1070 13.87 -18.18 -6.95
C SER A 1070 15.27 -18.76 -7.05
N ALA A 1071 15.89 -19.07 -5.91
CA ALA A 1071 17.18 -19.72 -5.92
C ALA A 1071 17.09 -21.18 -6.37
N ALA A 1072 16.04 -21.91 -6.02
CA ALA A 1072 15.83 -23.25 -6.54
C ALA A 1072 15.67 -23.27 -8.07
N ASP A 1073 14.99 -22.28 -8.64
CA ASP A 1073 14.84 -22.15 -10.09
C ASP A 1073 16.18 -21.91 -10.80
N ALA A 1074 17.11 -21.20 -10.16
CA ALA A 1074 18.48 -21.02 -10.66
C ALA A 1074 19.34 -22.26 -10.44
N LEU A 1075 19.29 -22.86 -9.25
CA LEU A 1075 20.14 -23.97 -8.86
C LEU A 1075 19.85 -25.26 -9.64
N LEU A 1076 18.60 -25.54 -10.01
CA LEU A 1076 18.27 -26.77 -10.74
C LEU A 1076 19.06 -26.90 -12.06
N PRO A 1077 18.97 -25.95 -13.03
CA PRO A 1077 19.78 -26.03 -14.24
C PRO A 1077 21.28 -25.93 -13.97
N LEU A 1078 21.71 -25.15 -12.97
CA LEU A 1078 23.13 -25.02 -12.60
C LEU A 1078 23.70 -26.35 -12.11
N MET A 1079 23.00 -27.09 -11.25
CA MET A 1079 23.46 -28.38 -10.75
C MET A 1079 23.59 -29.43 -11.86
N HIS A 1080 22.75 -29.35 -12.89
CA HIS A 1080 22.89 -30.23 -14.05
C HIS A 1080 24.10 -29.87 -14.93
N CYS A 1081 24.41 -28.58 -15.08
CA CYS A 1081 25.53 -28.11 -15.91
C CYS A 1081 26.89 -28.17 -15.17
N GLU A 1082 26.91 -27.89 -13.87
CA GLU A 1082 28.10 -27.62 -13.07
C GLU A 1082 28.23 -28.62 -11.90
N ARG A 1083 28.05 -29.92 -12.17
CA ARG A 1083 28.01 -30.98 -11.15
C ARG A 1083 29.20 -30.96 -10.19
N VAL A 1084 30.42 -30.79 -10.74
CA VAL A 1084 31.67 -30.77 -9.94
C VAL A 1084 31.66 -29.62 -8.92
N ALA A 1085 31.21 -28.44 -9.33
CA ALA A 1085 31.16 -27.29 -8.43
C ALA A 1085 30.13 -27.48 -7.29
N PHE A 1086 29.01 -28.17 -7.56
CA PHE A 1086 28.04 -28.51 -6.52
C PHE A 1086 28.61 -29.54 -5.54
N GLU A 1087 29.26 -30.59 -6.04
CA GLU A 1087 29.91 -31.61 -5.23
C GLU A 1087 31.00 -31.02 -4.32
N ASP A 1088 31.75 -30.03 -4.79
CA ASP A 1088 32.76 -29.33 -4.00
C ASP A 1088 32.13 -28.53 -2.84
N VAL A 1089 31.03 -27.82 -3.09
CA VAL A 1089 30.30 -27.09 -2.03
C VAL A 1089 29.71 -28.07 -1.01
N ALA A 1090 29.15 -29.20 -1.46
CA ALA A 1090 28.64 -30.24 -0.58
C ALA A 1090 29.75 -30.84 0.31
N ARG A 1091 30.94 -31.07 -0.26
CA ARG A 1091 32.10 -31.57 0.50
C ARG A 1091 32.60 -30.54 1.52
N GLU A 1092 32.64 -29.27 1.15
CA GLU A 1092 32.98 -28.17 2.05
C GLU A 1092 32.00 -28.08 3.23
N LEU A 1093 30.69 -28.18 2.94
CA LEU A 1093 29.63 -28.17 3.94
C LEU A 1093 29.78 -29.31 4.95
N LEU A 1094 29.99 -30.54 4.46
CA LEU A 1094 30.20 -31.71 5.33
C LEU A 1094 31.52 -31.60 6.11
N GLY A 1095 32.56 -31.04 5.51
CA GLY A 1095 33.84 -30.78 6.16
C GLY A 1095 33.71 -29.86 7.37
N ARG A 1096 32.88 -28.81 7.29
CA ARG A 1096 32.59 -27.91 8.43
C ARG A 1096 31.87 -28.59 9.60
N LEU A 1097 31.27 -29.76 9.37
CA LEU A 1097 30.55 -30.55 10.38
C LEU A 1097 31.39 -31.71 10.95
N SER A 1098 32.69 -31.77 10.67
CA SER A 1098 33.57 -32.88 11.07
C SER A 1098 33.58 -33.21 12.57
N GLY A 1099 33.19 -32.26 13.43
CA GLY A 1099 33.09 -32.42 14.87
C GLY A 1099 31.75 -32.96 15.40
N ASN A 1100 30.71 -33.10 14.57
CA ASN A 1100 29.37 -33.53 14.99
C ASN A 1100 28.83 -34.60 14.03
N GLN A 1101 29.04 -35.87 14.38
CA GLN A 1101 28.64 -37.02 13.54
C GLN A 1101 27.13 -37.05 13.27
N GLY A 1102 26.28 -36.73 14.26
CA GLY A 1102 24.84 -36.68 14.08
C GLY A 1102 24.39 -35.58 13.09
N ALA A 1103 25.00 -34.39 13.19
CA ALA A 1103 24.75 -33.32 12.22
C ALA A 1103 25.25 -33.68 10.83
N MET A 1104 26.43 -34.31 10.72
CA MET A 1104 27.00 -34.75 9.45
C MET A 1104 26.10 -35.78 8.75
N GLU A 1105 25.61 -36.79 9.47
CA GLU A 1105 24.67 -37.77 8.93
C GLU A 1105 23.35 -37.13 8.48
N HIS A 1106 22.84 -36.17 9.26
CA HIS A 1106 21.61 -35.46 8.94
C HIS A 1106 21.76 -34.60 7.67
N VAL A 1107 22.82 -33.79 7.59
CA VAL A 1107 23.10 -32.94 6.42
C VAL A 1107 23.43 -33.78 5.18
N SER A 1108 24.12 -34.92 5.35
CA SER A 1108 24.37 -35.86 4.24
C SER A 1108 23.07 -36.44 3.68
N ARG A 1109 22.10 -36.76 4.55
CA ARG A 1109 20.76 -37.19 4.12
C ARG A 1109 20.02 -36.07 3.41
N ALA A 1110 20.03 -34.87 3.95
CA ALA A 1110 19.39 -33.70 3.34
C ALA A 1110 19.98 -33.38 1.94
N LEU A 1111 21.30 -33.52 1.74
CA LEU A 1111 21.95 -33.39 0.43
C LEU A 1111 21.50 -34.48 -0.57
N THR A 1112 21.29 -35.70 -0.08
CA THR A 1112 20.76 -36.80 -0.91
C THR A 1112 19.31 -36.50 -1.30
N GLU A 1113 18.48 -36.10 -0.35
CA GLU A 1113 17.08 -35.74 -0.61
C GLU A 1113 16.95 -34.50 -1.52
N LEU A 1114 17.87 -33.55 -1.45
CA LEU A 1114 17.90 -32.39 -2.34
C LEU A 1114 18.00 -32.82 -3.81
N THR A 1115 18.86 -33.81 -4.10
CA THR A 1115 19.19 -34.27 -5.45
C THR A 1115 18.29 -35.37 -5.99
N THR A 1116 17.77 -36.26 -5.13
CA THR A 1116 16.97 -37.42 -5.58
C THR A 1116 15.56 -37.48 -4.98
N GLY A 1117 15.22 -36.58 -4.05
CA GLY A 1117 13.94 -36.59 -3.33
C GLY A 1117 12.74 -36.27 -4.22
N GLY A 1118 11.60 -36.89 -3.92
CA GLY A 1118 10.32 -36.59 -4.59
C GLY A 1118 10.24 -37.01 -6.06
N GLY A 1119 11.13 -37.90 -6.52
CA GLY A 1119 11.18 -38.38 -7.90
C GLY A 1119 11.70 -37.33 -8.89
N LEU A 1120 12.70 -36.55 -8.49
CA LEU A 1120 13.37 -35.59 -9.38
C LEU A 1120 14.04 -36.33 -10.55
N THR A 1121 13.99 -35.77 -11.76
CA THR A 1121 14.67 -36.31 -12.94
C THR A 1121 15.65 -35.29 -13.51
N ASP A 1122 16.48 -35.68 -14.48
CA ASP A 1122 17.50 -34.80 -15.11
C ASP A 1122 16.92 -33.70 -16.02
N ARG A 1123 15.60 -33.45 -15.98
CA ARG A 1123 14.91 -32.48 -16.84
C ARG A 1123 14.69 -31.15 -16.12
N VAL A 1124 14.87 -30.03 -16.83
CA VAL A 1124 14.53 -28.69 -16.32
C VAL A 1124 13.13 -28.28 -16.80
N ASP A 1125 12.10 -28.98 -16.34
CA ASP A 1125 10.70 -28.68 -16.66
C ASP A 1125 9.92 -28.10 -15.46
N ARG A 1126 8.70 -27.62 -15.70
CA ARG A 1126 7.85 -27.00 -14.65
C ARG A 1126 7.54 -27.96 -13.50
N ALA A 1127 7.47 -29.27 -13.75
CA ALA A 1127 7.16 -30.26 -12.73
C ALA A 1127 8.37 -30.50 -11.82
N ASN A 1128 9.57 -30.65 -12.38
CA ASN A 1128 10.81 -30.77 -11.63
C ASN A 1128 11.18 -29.49 -10.88
N LYS A 1129 11.00 -28.30 -11.47
CA LYS A 1129 11.18 -27.03 -10.76
C LYS A 1129 10.32 -26.97 -9.48
N ARG A 1130 9.04 -27.32 -9.57
CA ARG A 1130 8.14 -27.38 -8.40
C ARG A 1130 8.59 -28.38 -7.33
N ARG A 1131 9.05 -29.57 -7.75
CA ARG A 1131 9.58 -30.58 -6.81
C ARG A 1131 10.84 -30.07 -6.13
N PHE A 1132 11.76 -29.52 -6.91
CA PHE A 1132 13.05 -29.04 -6.43
C PHE A 1132 12.91 -27.84 -5.49
N ARG A 1133 11.99 -26.90 -5.73
CA ARG A 1133 11.66 -25.82 -4.78
C ARG A 1133 11.32 -26.35 -3.38
N ARG A 1134 10.49 -27.39 -3.29
CA ARG A 1134 10.17 -28.03 -2.01
C ARG A 1134 11.39 -28.70 -1.38
N ASN A 1135 12.21 -29.38 -2.19
CA ASN A 1135 13.44 -30.00 -1.70
C ASN A 1135 14.42 -28.95 -1.16
N VAL A 1136 14.60 -27.81 -1.84
CA VAL A 1136 15.45 -26.69 -1.37
C VAL A 1136 14.91 -26.08 -0.08
N ALA A 1137 13.61 -25.80 0.01
CA ALA A 1137 13.01 -25.25 1.23
C ALA A 1137 13.19 -26.20 2.43
N LYS A 1138 12.97 -27.51 2.22
CA LYS A 1138 13.21 -28.55 3.22
C LYS A 1138 14.70 -28.61 3.61
N PHE A 1139 15.59 -28.68 2.61
CA PHE A 1139 17.04 -28.71 2.80
C PHE A 1139 17.52 -27.52 3.64
N LEU A 1140 17.09 -26.29 3.33
CA LEU A 1140 17.51 -25.10 4.10
C LEU A 1140 16.99 -25.14 5.55
N THR A 1141 15.77 -25.61 5.77
CA THR A 1141 15.19 -25.76 7.11
C THR A 1141 15.96 -26.77 7.95
N GLU A 1142 16.35 -27.90 7.34
CA GLU A 1142 17.09 -28.97 8.01
C GLU A 1142 18.56 -28.59 8.23
N THR A 1143 19.20 -27.92 7.28
CA THR A 1143 20.66 -27.67 7.31
C THR A 1143 21.07 -26.40 8.04
N ARG A 1144 20.32 -25.30 7.93
CA ARG A 1144 20.69 -24.03 8.58
C ARG A 1144 20.81 -24.17 10.10
N GLY A 1145 19.94 -24.99 10.70
CA GLY A 1145 19.94 -25.30 12.12
C GLY A 1145 21.16 -26.08 12.61
N PHE A 1146 21.99 -26.66 11.73
CA PHE A 1146 23.25 -27.32 12.12
C PHE A 1146 24.49 -26.50 11.76
N VAL A 1147 24.38 -25.69 10.69
CA VAL A 1147 25.53 -25.07 10.03
C VAL A 1147 25.81 -23.66 10.55
N ARG A 1148 24.78 -22.92 11.00
CA ARG A 1148 24.93 -21.58 11.60
C ARG A 1148 25.34 -21.58 13.09
N HIS A 1149 25.61 -22.76 13.64
CA HIS A 1149 26.13 -22.94 14.99
C HIS A 1149 27.66 -22.72 15.09
N ASN A 1150 28.33 -22.70 13.94
CA ASN A 1150 29.75 -22.40 13.78
C ASN A 1150 29.91 -21.09 13.01
#